data_AF-X0LAK1-F1
#
_entry.id   AF-X0LAK1-F1
#
_cell.length_a   1.000
_cell.length_b   1.000
_cell.length_c   1.000
_cell.angle_alpha   90.00
_cell.angle_beta   90.00
_cell.angle_gamma   90.00
#
_symmetry.space_group_name_H-M   'P 1'
#
loop_
_entity.id
_entity.type
_entity.pdbx_description
1 polymer ?
#
loop_
_entity_poly.entity_id
_entity_poly.type
_entity_poly.pdbx_seq_one_letter_code
_entity_poly.pdbx_strand_id
1 'polypeptide(L)'
;MPRKLPLRPKSRDEFEIAIICALNLEADAVLTLFDHHWDEDQEGQSYGKARGDPNAYSTGVIGQHNVVLAHLPGMGKVAAGNIAAFCRMSYPNISLALVVGICGGAPFYGKTKEEILLGDVIVSTGVVQYDLGSRYPDKFKEKDTLDDSPGRPGLELRSLLSKLKTKREHGKLQVATQNYLQQALNKPTKPAGRPEGLHDNLFPVEYRHKHQESSKCSICAAWNGKSDPVCDVALGSTCKEIKCDIQQRLLRRRLGEVKEENEKETPFPMIHFGRFASGDMVIKSGEFRDQLTASKGAIGFEMESVGVWETFPSVVIKGVSDYADSHKNDDWHDYAAASAAACTKAFLTYWDSTKQEMESETEKQKLREAVIKSLHFPEINERKNDLTPPAPTTFQWVLRARSQDSVRQCVSDHKGLEEKSNQDNREAHNQDQAGRPKEGSHGKSYRTPEEDSSDVLKPADDRSQSSYDSLLDSGDNDDDESAGFSRSDIKWDSFTDWLVSDKPIYWISGNPGSGKSTLMKYLLESRKTLKSLTKWRKGTVILSHFFWKPGTRMQRSFKGLLCSLLCDLLSKKPDFVEIAHDMFMKAQRLSTFDWSQKELSKILLDYCKRSLQPICLFVDGLDEALPGQDVLDTLQFLKCLTSSSASVKTCVSSRPERLFRLHFDTCPSLKMHELTLLDIAKYSEYAMVESTLLEPRGQKVPDLASHIARVSDGIFLWAVLVTQSLIRGINNGDSREQTWKRLRSMPQDLMDLYHDILSRSAPDRPIYQKDVSLILNLLFLAAPSDDEPPSWPMTPFMLTMATNSDLLERYVERGNTILEHKLESQVNSMKDILEAAFAGLVVVKYDRHSHQKSDVIEKIAFPHRSAKDFLLDTLTAG
;
A
#
# COMPACT_ATOMS: atom_id res chain seq x y z
N MET A 1 -5.32 22.02 19.63
CA MET A 1 -6.24 21.09 20.31
C MET A 1 -5.52 20.50 21.51
N PRO A 2 -6.20 20.17 22.63
CA PRO A 2 -5.60 19.30 23.64
C PRO A 2 -5.21 17.96 22.99
N ARG A 3 -4.04 17.39 23.33
CA ARG A 3 -3.75 16.00 22.97
C ARG A 3 -4.73 15.12 23.74
N LYS A 4 -5.36 14.17 23.05
CA LYS A 4 -6.25 13.19 23.67
C LYS A 4 -5.40 12.29 24.56
N LEU A 5 -5.84 12.04 25.80
CA LEU A 5 -5.21 11.06 26.69
C LEU A 5 -5.18 9.68 26.01
N PRO A 6 -4.16 8.84 26.27
CA PRO A 6 -4.14 7.45 25.82
C PRO A 6 -5.34 6.68 26.40
N LEU A 7 -5.72 5.61 25.74
CA LEU A 7 -6.71 4.67 26.29
C LEU A 7 -6.07 3.88 27.45
N ARG A 8 -6.91 3.45 28.41
CA ARG A 8 -6.49 2.58 29.51
C ARG A 8 -5.83 1.31 28.95
N PRO A 9 -4.57 0.99 29.33
CA PRO A 9 -3.89 -0.24 28.92
C PRO A 9 -4.74 -1.49 29.15
N LYS A 10 -4.75 -2.42 28.20
CA LYS A 10 -5.36 -3.75 28.39
C LYS A 10 -4.46 -4.64 29.26
N SER A 11 -3.16 -4.33 29.35
CA SER A 11 -2.14 -5.17 29.99
C SER A 11 -0.90 -4.38 30.45
N ARG A 12 -0.01 -5.04 31.19
CA ARG A 12 1.33 -4.52 31.55
C ARG A 12 2.26 -4.32 30.33
N ASP A 13 1.91 -4.89 29.18
CA ASP A 13 2.71 -4.90 27.96
C ASP A 13 2.52 -3.64 27.09
N GLU A 14 1.60 -2.76 27.49
CA GLU A 14 1.29 -1.45 26.89
C GLU A 14 1.90 -0.27 27.70
N PHE A 15 2.75 -0.57 28.68
CA PHE A 15 3.60 0.40 29.36
C PHE A 15 4.99 0.39 28.73
N GLU A 16 5.46 1.56 28.30
CA GLU A 16 6.75 1.74 27.62
C GLU A 16 7.74 2.60 28.41
N ILE A 17 7.25 3.36 29.39
CA ILE A 17 8.03 4.31 30.19
C ILE A 17 8.05 3.85 31.65
N ALA A 18 9.23 3.54 32.16
CA ALA A 18 9.45 3.36 33.59
C ALA A 18 9.98 4.69 34.18
N ILE A 19 9.46 5.08 35.34
CA ILE A 19 10.01 6.15 36.17
C ILE A 19 10.49 5.51 37.47
N ILE A 20 11.68 5.86 37.93
CA ILE A 20 12.35 5.21 39.05
C ILE A 20 12.80 6.30 40.03
N CYS A 21 12.28 6.26 41.25
CA CYS A 21 12.52 7.24 42.32
C CYS A 21 13.10 6.55 43.57
N ALA A 22 14.11 7.14 44.19
CA ALA A 22 14.84 6.60 45.33
C ALA A 22 14.19 6.90 46.69
N LEU A 23 13.48 8.04 46.78
CA LEU A 23 12.85 8.55 47.99
C LEU A 23 11.36 8.83 47.75
N ASN A 24 10.54 8.70 48.80
CA ASN A 24 9.09 8.96 48.74
C ASN A 24 8.78 10.37 48.20
N LEU A 25 9.51 11.40 48.62
CA LEU A 25 9.31 12.78 48.15
C LEU A 25 9.56 12.97 46.64
N GLU A 26 10.40 12.12 46.04
CA GLU A 26 10.66 12.12 44.60
C GLU A 26 9.51 11.43 43.85
N ALA A 27 9.00 10.32 44.40
CA ALA A 27 7.82 9.64 43.92
C ALA A 27 6.56 10.52 44.02
N ASP A 28 6.34 11.20 45.15
CA ASP A 28 5.24 12.13 45.40
C ASP A 28 5.28 13.33 44.42
N ALA A 29 6.47 13.86 44.13
CA ALA A 29 6.66 14.91 43.13
C ALA A 29 6.30 14.44 41.70
N VAL A 30 6.63 13.19 41.35
CA VAL A 30 6.25 12.58 40.07
C VAL A 30 4.75 12.30 39.99
N LEU A 31 4.15 11.70 41.02
CA LEU A 31 2.71 11.43 41.13
C LEU A 31 1.90 12.72 41.06
N THR A 32 2.35 13.79 41.73
CA THR A 32 1.76 15.13 41.67
C THR A 32 1.69 15.67 40.23
N LEU A 33 2.49 15.14 39.30
CA LEU A 33 2.52 15.54 37.90
C LEU A 33 1.96 14.52 36.90
N PHE A 34 1.38 13.41 37.35
CA PHE A 34 0.56 12.56 36.48
C PHE A 34 -0.64 13.35 35.93
N ASP A 35 -1.04 13.01 34.71
CA ASP A 35 -2.26 13.52 34.05
C ASP A 35 -3.49 12.62 34.35
N HIS A 36 -3.27 11.35 34.70
CA HIS A 36 -4.26 10.39 35.21
C HIS A 36 -3.57 9.29 36.03
N HIS A 37 -4.27 8.69 36.99
CA HIS A 37 -3.79 7.58 37.83
C HIS A 37 -4.63 6.33 37.55
N TRP A 38 -4.04 5.29 36.95
CA TRP A 38 -4.76 4.08 36.58
C TRP A 38 -5.12 3.18 37.79
N ASP A 39 -4.41 3.32 38.91
CA ASP A 39 -4.71 2.59 40.15
C ASP A 39 -5.90 3.17 40.95
N GLU A 40 -6.40 4.35 40.60
CA GLU A 40 -7.53 5.02 41.28
C GLU A 40 -8.90 4.76 40.61
N ASP A 41 -8.91 4.15 39.42
CA ASP A 41 -10.15 3.89 38.67
C ASP A 41 -11.03 2.82 39.36
N GLN A 42 -12.34 3.08 39.42
CA GLN A 42 -13.31 2.30 40.21
C GLN A 42 -13.52 0.84 39.75
N GLU A 43 -12.90 0.41 38.65
CA GLU A 43 -12.93 -0.98 38.17
C GLU A 43 -12.03 -1.93 38.98
N GLY A 44 -11.21 -1.40 39.90
CA GLY A 44 -10.62 -2.17 41.01
C GLY A 44 -9.52 -3.17 40.65
N GLN A 45 -9.04 -3.18 39.40
CA GLN A 45 -7.89 -3.99 38.97
C GLN A 45 -6.68 -3.10 38.69
N SER A 46 -5.78 -3.01 39.67
CA SER A 46 -4.39 -2.57 39.43
C SER A 46 -3.68 -3.59 38.53
N TYR A 47 -2.78 -3.12 37.67
CA TYR A 47 -1.99 -3.97 36.79
C TYR A 47 -1.06 -4.93 37.54
N GLY A 48 -0.73 -4.60 38.80
CA GLY A 48 0.07 -5.45 39.68
C GLY A 48 1.50 -5.65 39.17
N LYS A 49 1.99 -6.88 39.28
CA LYS A 49 3.37 -7.27 38.98
C LYS A 49 3.50 -8.76 38.67
N ALA A 50 4.62 -9.16 38.07
CA ALA A 50 4.92 -10.55 37.78
C ALA A 50 5.11 -11.39 39.06
N ARG A 51 4.81 -12.69 38.99
CA ARG A 51 4.96 -13.62 40.12
C ARG A 51 6.42 -13.69 40.56
N GLY A 52 6.68 -13.33 41.81
CA GLY A 52 8.04 -13.31 42.39
C GLY A 52 8.70 -11.93 42.40
N ASP A 53 8.09 -10.90 41.80
CA ASP A 53 8.58 -9.53 41.91
C ASP A 53 8.31 -8.97 43.33
N PRO A 54 9.33 -8.52 44.08
CA PRO A 54 9.16 -7.96 45.43
C PRO A 54 8.63 -6.51 45.44
N ASN A 55 8.83 -5.73 44.38
CA ASN A 55 8.73 -4.27 44.39
C ASN A 55 7.30 -3.72 44.43
N ALA A 56 7.16 -2.43 44.70
CA ALA A 56 5.90 -1.68 44.58
C ALA A 56 5.92 -0.78 43.35
N TYR A 57 4.76 -0.64 42.70
CA TYR A 57 4.58 0.19 41.51
C TYR A 57 3.32 1.05 41.65
N SER A 58 3.29 2.17 40.94
CA SER A 58 2.09 2.96 40.65
C SER A 58 2.00 3.21 39.15
N THR A 59 0.80 3.26 38.60
CA THR A 59 0.55 3.31 37.16
C THR A 59 -0.33 4.49 36.80
N GLY A 60 -0.05 5.11 35.65
CA GLY A 60 -0.78 6.30 35.22
C GLY A 60 -0.37 6.81 33.85
N VAL A 61 -0.62 8.10 33.62
CA VAL A 61 -0.36 8.78 32.34
C VAL A 61 0.51 10.01 32.57
N ILE A 62 1.49 10.22 31.69
CA ILE A 62 2.11 11.54 31.47
C ILE A 62 2.04 11.89 29.97
N GLY A 63 1.29 12.94 29.65
CA GLY A 63 1.08 13.41 28.28
C GLY A 63 0.36 12.40 27.39
N GLN A 64 1.12 11.69 26.56
CA GLN A 64 0.63 10.66 25.63
C GLN A 64 1.07 9.24 26.00
N HIS A 65 1.82 9.09 27.10
CA HIS A 65 2.50 7.85 27.49
C HIS A 65 1.85 7.23 28.71
N ASN A 66 1.66 5.91 28.68
CA ASN A 66 1.37 5.12 29.86
C ASN A 66 2.69 4.89 30.63
N VAL A 67 2.71 5.34 31.88
CA VAL A 67 3.90 5.33 32.74
C VAL A 67 3.72 4.37 33.91
N VAL A 68 4.78 3.65 34.26
CA VAL A 68 4.89 2.93 35.54
C VAL A 68 5.96 3.59 36.39
N LEU A 69 5.58 4.04 37.59
CA LEU A 69 6.48 4.52 38.63
C LEU A 69 6.86 3.34 39.52
N ALA A 70 8.16 3.11 39.69
CA ALA A 70 8.71 2.07 40.56
C ALA A 70 9.32 2.71 41.81
N HIS A 71 8.90 2.22 42.98
CA HIS A 71 9.30 2.76 44.29
C HIS A 71 10.47 1.95 44.86
N LEU A 72 11.66 2.54 44.99
CA LEU A 72 12.80 1.84 45.61
C LEU A 72 12.53 1.56 47.10
N PRO A 73 12.95 0.40 47.63
CA PRO A 73 12.92 0.11 49.07
C PRO A 73 14.05 0.82 49.87
N GLY A 74 14.94 1.54 49.19
CA GLY A 74 16.07 2.28 49.77
C GLY A 74 17.05 2.75 48.69
N MET A 75 17.91 3.71 49.01
CA MET A 75 18.91 4.28 48.10
C MET A 75 20.03 3.29 47.72
N GLY A 76 20.79 3.61 46.66
CA GLY A 76 22.00 2.88 46.27
C GLY A 76 21.83 1.92 45.08
N LYS A 77 22.94 1.62 44.39
CA LYS A 77 22.95 0.96 43.07
C LYS A 77 22.37 -0.45 43.12
N VAL A 78 22.55 -1.16 44.23
CA VAL A 78 22.03 -2.53 44.42
C VAL A 78 20.50 -2.55 44.49
N ALA A 79 19.88 -1.57 45.16
CA ALA A 79 18.43 -1.44 45.18
C ALA A 79 17.91 -1.05 43.79
N ALA A 80 18.55 -0.06 43.17
CA ALA A 80 18.23 0.43 41.82
C ALA A 80 18.32 -0.66 40.73
N GLY A 81 19.35 -1.51 40.76
CA GLY A 81 19.51 -2.62 39.82
C GLY A 81 18.51 -3.75 40.03
N ASN A 82 18.20 -4.09 41.29
CA ASN A 82 17.16 -5.08 41.60
C ASN A 82 15.79 -4.63 41.11
N ILE A 83 15.35 -3.40 41.43
CA ILE A 83 14.06 -2.90 40.98
C ILE A 83 14.01 -2.75 39.46
N ALA A 84 15.12 -2.39 38.80
CA ALA A 84 15.17 -2.34 37.34
C ALA A 84 14.98 -3.74 36.71
N ALA A 85 15.71 -4.75 37.19
CA ALA A 85 15.62 -6.13 36.69
C ALA A 85 14.22 -6.74 36.89
N PHE A 86 13.61 -6.53 38.05
CA PHE A 86 12.24 -6.97 38.33
C PHE A 86 11.19 -6.13 37.57
N CYS A 87 11.40 -4.83 37.40
CA CYS A 87 10.53 -3.98 36.57
C CYS A 87 10.54 -4.47 35.11
N ARG A 88 11.69 -4.89 34.57
CA ARG A 88 11.79 -5.52 33.23
C ARG A 88 10.99 -6.84 33.15
N MET A 89 10.92 -7.61 34.24
CA MET A 89 10.10 -8.83 34.31
C MET A 89 8.59 -8.52 34.44
N SER A 90 8.24 -7.43 35.13
CA SER A 90 6.85 -7.00 35.34
C SER A 90 6.28 -6.16 34.21
N TYR A 91 7.10 -5.43 33.46
CA TYR A 91 6.70 -4.56 32.37
C TYR A 91 7.70 -4.81 31.22
N PRO A 92 7.45 -5.82 30.37
CA PRO A 92 8.46 -6.34 29.45
C PRO A 92 8.87 -5.33 28.37
N ASN A 93 7.92 -4.49 27.94
CA ASN A 93 8.04 -3.60 26.79
C ASN A 93 8.53 -2.18 27.14
N ILE A 94 9.07 -1.97 28.34
CA ILE A 94 9.70 -0.70 28.72
C ILE A 94 10.89 -0.41 27.77
N SER A 95 10.73 0.65 26.98
CA SER A 95 11.70 1.13 25.99
C SER A 95 12.61 2.23 26.57
N LEU A 96 12.11 2.97 27.58
CA LEU A 96 12.83 4.05 28.25
C LEU A 96 12.60 3.99 29.77
N ALA A 97 13.69 4.04 30.55
CA ALA A 97 13.65 4.32 31.98
C ALA A 97 14.11 5.75 32.29
N LEU A 98 13.38 6.43 33.18
CA LEU A 98 13.70 7.77 33.67
C LEU A 98 14.03 7.66 35.16
N VAL A 99 15.30 7.90 35.52
CA VAL A 99 15.74 7.95 36.92
C VAL A 99 15.55 9.37 37.41
N VAL A 100 14.56 9.58 38.28
CA VAL A 100 14.07 10.91 38.66
C VAL A 100 14.24 11.12 40.16
N GLY A 101 14.65 12.33 40.55
CA GLY A 101 14.84 12.62 41.97
C GLY A 101 15.72 13.82 42.27
N ILE A 102 16.51 13.75 43.34
CA ILE A 102 17.50 14.75 43.75
C ILE A 102 18.95 14.26 43.62
N CYS A 103 19.88 15.21 43.59
CA CYS A 103 21.33 14.99 43.51
C CYS A 103 22.11 16.16 44.12
N GLY A 104 23.37 15.89 44.50
CA GLY A 104 24.35 16.95 44.70
C GLY A 104 24.84 17.49 43.35
N GLY A 105 25.08 18.80 43.23
CA GLY A 105 25.52 19.45 41.99
C GLY A 105 26.95 19.99 42.05
N ALA A 106 27.62 20.08 40.90
CA ALA A 106 28.84 20.87 40.75
C ALA A 106 28.47 22.37 40.65
N PRO A 107 28.87 23.24 41.60
CA PRO A 107 28.42 24.64 41.62
C PRO A 107 28.88 25.46 40.40
N PHE A 108 29.97 25.04 39.76
CA PHE A 108 30.47 25.58 38.50
C PHE A 108 31.00 24.44 37.61
N TYR A 109 30.73 24.48 36.31
CA TYR A 109 31.32 23.52 35.36
C TYR A 109 31.74 24.17 34.03
N GLY A 110 32.51 23.41 33.24
CA GLY A 110 32.95 23.80 31.90
C GLY A 110 34.00 24.92 31.87
N LYS A 111 34.54 25.20 30.68
CA LYS A 111 35.55 26.26 30.48
C LYS A 111 34.99 27.67 30.74
N THR A 112 33.68 27.82 30.62
CA THR A 112 32.90 29.06 30.80
C THR A 112 32.51 29.34 32.25
N LYS A 113 32.76 28.41 33.20
CA LYS A 113 32.22 28.44 34.57
C LYS A 113 30.72 28.75 34.57
N GLU A 114 29.97 27.85 33.95
CA GLU A 114 28.51 27.85 34.00
C GLU A 114 28.06 27.50 35.42
N GLU A 115 27.21 28.36 36.00
CA GLU A 115 26.71 28.23 37.37
C GLU A 115 25.50 27.30 37.41
N ILE A 116 25.54 26.32 38.30
CA ILE A 116 24.38 25.54 38.75
C ILE A 116 23.97 26.08 40.11
N LEU A 117 22.70 26.44 40.25
CA LEU A 117 22.04 26.84 41.49
C LEU A 117 21.27 25.66 42.09
N LEU A 118 20.91 25.76 43.37
CA LEU A 118 19.99 24.80 43.97
C LEU A 118 18.60 24.91 43.32
N GLY A 119 17.91 23.79 43.22
CA GLY A 119 16.66 23.63 42.47
C GLY A 119 16.82 23.43 40.96
N ASP A 120 17.96 23.77 40.35
CA ASP A 120 18.23 23.50 38.93
C ASP A 120 18.13 21.99 38.62
N VAL A 121 17.90 21.65 37.35
CA VAL A 121 17.75 20.26 36.91
C VAL A 121 18.89 19.84 35.99
N ILE A 122 19.49 18.69 36.28
CA ILE A 122 20.53 18.08 35.46
C ILE A 122 19.93 16.89 34.69
N VAL A 123 19.99 16.95 33.37
CA VAL A 123 19.61 15.87 32.44
C VAL A 123 20.86 15.14 31.97
N SER A 124 20.89 13.81 32.13
CA SER A 124 22.08 13.01 31.82
C SER A 124 22.42 12.98 30.33
N THR A 125 23.71 12.97 30.05
CA THR A 125 24.32 12.68 28.74
C THR A 125 25.22 11.45 28.78
N GLY A 126 25.27 10.79 29.95
CA GLY A 126 26.04 9.61 30.31
C GLY A 126 26.20 9.52 31.84
N VAL A 127 26.51 8.34 32.35
CA VAL A 127 26.81 8.06 33.76
C VAL A 127 28.24 7.54 33.86
N VAL A 128 28.92 7.82 34.98
CA VAL A 128 30.25 7.30 35.32
C VAL A 128 30.17 6.70 36.71
N GLN A 129 30.56 5.43 36.88
CA GLN A 129 30.69 4.86 38.22
C GLN A 129 32.09 5.20 38.77
N TYR A 130 32.15 6.02 39.83
CA TYR A 130 33.43 6.57 40.34
C TYR A 130 33.99 5.76 41.52
N ASP A 131 33.23 4.80 42.06
CA ASP A 131 33.61 3.97 43.21
C ASP A 131 34.00 2.53 42.83
N LEU A 132 33.97 2.18 41.55
CA LEU A 132 34.45 0.89 41.05
C LEU A 132 35.97 0.97 40.83
N GLY A 133 36.74 0.16 41.54
CA GLY A 133 38.20 0.28 41.51
C GLY A 133 38.93 -0.53 42.57
N SER A 134 40.17 -0.13 42.85
CA SER A 134 41.04 -0.75 43.84
C SER A 134 41.68 0.31 44.74
N ARG A 135 41.64 0.08 46.06
CA ARG A 135 42.28 0.95 47.05
C ARG A 135 43.73 0.52 47.25
N TYR A 136 44.65 1.42 46.94
CA TYR A 136 46.06 1.36 47.31
C TYR A 136 46.29 2.18 48.60
N PRO A 137 47.43 2.03 49.30
CA PRO A 137 47.71 2.76 50.53
C PRO A 137 47.71 4.29 50.36
N ASP A 138 48.06 4.79 49.17
CA ASP A 138 48.17 6.21 48.85
C ASP A 138 46.95 6.80 48.12
N LYS A 139 46.17 5.96 47.42
CA LYS A 139 45.08 6.42 46.54
C LYS A 139 44.02 5.36 46.26
N PHE A 140 42.85 5.81 45.83
CA PHE A 140 41.98 4.96 45.02
C PHE A 140 42.46 4.96 43.56
N LYS A 141 42.35 3.82 42.88
CA LYS A 141 42.46 3.75 41.43
C LYS A 141 41.15 3.17 40.90
N GLU A 142 40.40 4.00 40.21
CA GLU A 142 39.19 3.59 39.49
C GLU A 142 39.52 2.55 38.41
N LYS A 143 38.55 1.69 38.14
CA LYS A 143 38.47 0.91 36.90
C LYS A 143 37.74 1.76 35.87
N ASP A 144 38.39 2.04 34.76
CA ASP A 144 37.85 2.84 33.64
C ASP A 144 38.15 2.12 32.32
N THR A 145 37.85 0.82 32.28
CA THR A 145 37.98 -0.02 31.09
C THR A 145 36.67 0.00 30.29
N LEU A 146 36.68 -0.50 29.06
CA LEU A 146 35.44 -0.62 28.27
C LEU A 146 34.44 -1.63 28.87
N ASP A 147 34.92 -2.55 29.72
CA ASP A 147 34.11 -3.60 30.36
C ASP A 147 33.63 -3.19 31.77
N ASP A 148 34.28 -2.19 32.38
CA ASP A 148 33.96 -1.66 33.72
C ASP A 148 33.17 -0.33 33.68
N SER A 149 33.15 0.38 32.55
CA SER A 149 32.56 1.73 32.43
C SER A 149 31.17 1.72 31.75
N PRO A 150 30.14 2.37 32.34
CA PRO A 150 28.78 2.35 31.81
C PRO A 150 28.65 2.82 30.35
N GLY A 151 27.86 2.09 29.57
CA GLY A 151 27.69 2.32 28.14
C GLY A 151 27.14 3.71 27.79
N ARG A 152 27.47 4.22 26.59
CA ARG A 152 26.85 5.47 26.09
C ARG A 152 25.35 5.24 25.85
N PRO A 153 24.46 6.23 26.07
CA PRO A 153 23.02 6.10 25.79
C PRO A 153 22.77 5.65 24.34
N GLY A 154 21.63 4.99 24.08
CA GLY A 154 21.23 4.53 22.74
C GLY A 154 21.21 5.64 21.67
N LEU A 155 21.34 5.29 20.39
CA LEU A 155 21.46 6.26 19.29
C LEU A 155 20.29 7.26 19.25
N GLU A 156 19.08 6.77 19.46
CA GLU A 156 17.84 7.55 19.55
C GLU A 156 17.89 8.59 20.67
N LEU A 157 18.18 8.16 21.91
CA LEU A 157 18.37 9.06 23.06
C LEU A 157 19.48 10.08 22.82
N ARG A 158 20.62 9.69 22.21
CA ARG A 158 21.68 10.65 21.85
C ARG A 158 21.22 11.67 20.81
N SER A 159 20.36 11.27 19.87
CA SER A 159 19.76 12.17 18.87
C SER A 159 18.80 13.16 19.53
N LEU A 160 17.88 12.68 20.38
CA LEU A 160 16.94 13.50 21.13
C LEU A 160 17.68 14.48 22.07
N LEU A 161 18.65 14.02 22.86
CA LEU A 161 19.45 14.88 23.72
C LEU A 161 20.25 15.92 22.92
N SER A 162 20.69 15.61 21.70
CA SER A 162 21.34 16.57 20.80
C SER A 162 20.36 17.62 20.27
N LYS A 163 19.12 17.23 19.93
CA LYS A 163 18.01 18.14 19.57
C LYS A 163 17.65 19.06 20.73
N LEU A 164 17.48 18.53 21.94
CA LEU A 164 17.13 19.29 23.15
C LEU A 164 18.23 20.26 23.60
N LYS A 165 19.50 20.00 23.28
CA LYS A 165 20.61 20.94 23.49
C LYS A 165 20.62 22.14 22.53
N THR A 166 19.85 22.13 21.45
CA THR A 166 19.76 23.30 20.55
C THR A 166 19.03 24.45 21.24
N LYS A 167 19.51 25.68 21.10
CA LYS A 167 18.96 26.86 21.81
C LYS A 167 17.43 27.00 21.74
N ARG A 168 16.83 26.62 20.59
CA ARG A 168 15.37 26.69 20.37
C ARG A 168 14.60 25.65 21.18
N GLU A 169 15.03 24.39 21.13
CA GLU A 169 14.31 23.31 21.82
C GLU A 169 14.66 23.28 23.32
N HIS A 170 15.87 23.68 23.70
CA HIS A 170 16.26 23.96 25.08
C HIS A 170 15.33 25.01 25.71
N GLY A 171 15.16 26.17 25.07
CA GLY A 171 14.27 27.23 25.56
C GLY A 171 12.80 26.81 25.67
N LYS A 172 12.30 25.94 24.76
CA LYS A 172 10.96 25.36 24.89
C LYS A 172 10.86 24.40 26.08
N LEU A 173 11.83 23.51 26.24
CA LEU A 173 11.89 22.56 27.36
C LEU A 173 11.93 23.34 28.69
N GLN A 174 12.74 24.39 28.76
CA GLN A 174 12.87 25.30 29.90
C GLN A 174 11.54 25.94 30.31
N VAL A 175 10.78 26.47 29.33
CA VAL A 175 9.44 27.05 29.57
C VAL A 175 8.40 25.97 29.94
N ALA A 176 8.45 24.79 29.31
CA ALA A 176 7.55 23.68 29.67
C ALA A 176 7.78 23.22 31.11
N THR A 177 9.04 22.99 31.51
CA THR A 177 9.43 22.67 32.90
C THR A 177 8.95 23.74 33.87
N GLN A 178 9.16 25.03 33.57
CA GLN A 178 8.68 26.14 34.39
C GLN A 178 7.15 26.09 34.60
N ASN A 179 6.39 25.84 33.54
CA ASN A 179 4.93 25.75 33.60
C ASN A 179 4.44 24.53 34.43
N TYR A 180 5.06 23.35 34.24
CA TYR A 180 4.71 22.16 35.02
C TYR A 180 5.12 22.29 36.49
N LEU A 181 6.26 22.92 36.80
CA LEU A 181 6.68 23.21 38.17
C LEU A 181 5.68 24.13 38.89
N GLN A 182 5.22 25.19 38.23
CA GLN A 182 4.16 26.05 38.77
C GLN A 182 2.85 25.28 39.01
N GLN A 183 2.49 24.34 38.13
CA GLN A 183 1.30 23.49 38.33
C GLN A 183 1.45 22.55 39.55
N ALA A 184 2.63 21.95 39.75
CA ALA A 184 2.90 21.11 40.92
C ALA A 184 2.85 21.91 42.23
N LEU A 185 3.53 23.06 42.28
CA LEU A 185 3.57 23.94 43.47
C LEU A 185 2.20 24.53 43.85
N ASN A 186 1.27 24.61 42.89
CA ASN A 186 -0.09 25.11 43.10
C ASN A 186 -1.11 24.02 43.48
N LYS A 187 -0.77 22.71 43.43
CA LYS A 187 -1.69 21.64 43.87
C LYS A 187 -1.85 21.64 45.41
N PRO A 188 -3.01 21.22 45.94
CA PRO A 188 -3.25 21.17 47.39
C PRO A 188 -2.44 20.04 48.07
N THR A 189 -2.16 18.96 47.34
CA THR A 189 -1.22 17.90 47.71
C THR A 189 0.21 18.38 47.51
N LYS A 190 0.69 19.23 48.42
CA LYS A 190 2.00 19.89 48.31
C LYS A 190 3.15 18.96 48.76
N PRO A 191 4.09 18.56 47.89
CA PRO A 191 5.51 18.60 48.30
C PRO A 191 5.83 20.04 48.72
N ALA A 192 6.68 20.26 49.73
CA ALA A 192 6.80 21.56 50.40
C ALA A 192 7.10 22.70 49.41
N GLY A 193 6.07 23.50 49.12
CA GLY A 193 6.12 24.47 48.03
C GLY A 193 7.07 25.62 48.35
N ARG A 194 8.00 25.89 47.41
CA ARG A 194 8.96 27.02 47.35
C ARG A 194 8.98 27.88 48.63
N PRO A 195 9.69 27.45 49.69
CA PRO A 195 9.71 28.17 50.96
C PRO A 195 10.19 29.62 50.81
N GLU A 196 9.50 30.53 51.50
CA GLU A 196 10.01 31.89 51.74
C GLU A 196 11.32 31.78 52.53
N GLY A 197 12.41 32.35 52.02
CA GLY A 197 13.75 32.20 52.62
C GLY A 197 14.55 30.96 52.19
N LEU A 198 14.22 30.30 51.07
CA LEU A 198 15.19 29.39 50.42
C LEU A 198 16.40 30.17 49.92
N HIS A 199 17.53 30.03 50.62
CA HIS A 199 18.80 30.64 50.25
C HIS A 199 19.77 29.61 49.67
N ASP A 200 20.35 29.93 48.51
CA ASP A 200 21.49 29.24 47.91
C ASP A 200 22.76 29.74 48.60
N ASN A 201 23.28 28.94 49.55
CA ASN A 201 24.46 29.28 50.34
C ASN A 201 25.63 28.36 49.98
N LEU A 202 26.33 28.70 48.90
CA LEU A 202 27.59 28.05 48.52
C LEU A 202 28.77 28.66 49.29
N PHE A 203 29.61 27.81 49.88
CA PHE A 203 30.83 28.23 50.58
C PHE A 203 32.10 27.92 49.74
N PRO A 204 33.25 28.57 50.03
CA PRO A 204 34.56 28.17 49.50
C PRO A 204 34.87 26.71 49.82
N VAL A 205 35.63 26.03 48.96
CA VAL A 205 35.99 24.61 49.12
C VAL A 205 36.84 24.39 50.39
N GLU A 206 37.62 25.39 50.78
CA GLU A 206 38.40 25.45 52.00
C GLU A 206 37.59 25.71 53.27
N TYR A 207 36.36 26.21 53.15
CA TYR A 207 35.49 26.48 54.29
C TYR A 207 35.04 25.15 54.89
N ARG A 208 35.12 25.03 56.22
CA ARG A 208 34.79 23.78 56.92
C ARG A 208 33.52 23.96 57.74
N HIS A 209 32.51 23.15 57.42
CA HIS A 209 31.31 22.98 58.22
C HIS A 209 31.67 22.42 59.60
N LYS A 210 31.83 23.29 60.60
CA LYS A 210 32.24 22.95 61.98
C LYS A 210 31.66 23.94 62.98
N HIS A 211 31.58 23.55 64.25
CA HIS A 211 31.28 24.47 65.35
C HIS A 211 32.21 25.70 65.33
N GLN A 212 31.63 26.90 65.17
CA GLN A 212 32.39 28.15 65.08
C GLN A 212 32.94 28.64 66.43
N GLU A 213 32.22 28.36 67.52
CA GLU A 213 32.66 28.67 68.88
C GLU A 213 33.62 27.59 69.40
N SER A 214 34.92 27.91 69.47
CA SER A 214 35.97 26.98 69.93
C SER A 214 35.77 26.48 71.37
N SER A 215 35.07 27.22 72.22
CA SER A 215 34.70 26.81 73.57
C SER A 215 33.68 25.66 73.63
N LYS A 216 32.95 25.38 72.54
CA LYS A 216 31.85 24.39 72.53
C LYS A 216 32.25 22.99 72.06
N CYS A 217 33.40 22.80 71.43
CA CYS A 217 33.83 21.49 70.96
C CYS A 217 35.35 21.41 70.79
N SER A 218 36.02 20.62 71.63
CA SER A 218 37.48 20.41 71.60
C SER A 218 38.00 19.90 70.26
N ILE A 219 37.22 19.06 69.56
CA ILE A 219 37.58 18.52 68.24
C ILE A 219 37.61 19.65 67.19
N CYS A 220 36.50 20.39 67.04
CA CYS A 220 36.41 21.49 66.06
C CYS A 220 37.31 22.70 66.39
N ALA A 221 37.72 22.83 67.65
CA ALA A 221 38.61 23.87 68.15
C ALA A 221 40.10 23.62 67.89
N ALA A 222 40.52 22.36 67.67
CA ALA A 222 41.92 21.96 67.51
C ALA A 222 42.54 22.34 66.14
N TRP A 223 42.05 23.41 65.53
CA TRP A 223 42.25 23.73 64.12
C TRP A 223 43.60 24.39 63.84
N ASN A 224 44.50 23.63 63.24
CA ASN A 224 45.84 24.02 62.81
C ASN A 224 46.09 23.73 61.30
N GLY A 225 45.17 23.06 60.59
CA GLY A 225 45.35 22.67 59.19
C GLY A 225 44.09 22.26 58.43
N LYS A 226 44.25 21.97 57.14
CA LYS A 226 43.14 21.52 56.24
C LYS A 226 42.62 20.12 56.57
N SER A 227 43.46 19.25 57.14
CA SER A 227 43.16 17.83 57.38
C SER A 227 42.47 17.54 58.72
N ASP A 228 42.21 18.56 59.53
CA ASP A 228 41.78 18.36 60.92
C ASP A 228 40.36 17.77 61.03
N PRO A 229 40.11 16.98 62.10
CA PRO A 229 38.81 16.35 62.31
C PRO A 229 37.73 17.39 62.62
N VAL A 230 36.53 17.10 62.16
CA VAL A 230 35.27 17.74 62.57
C VAL A 230 34.48 16.67 63.32
N CYS A 231 33.81 17.02 64.41
CA CYS A 231 33.03 16.03 65.17
C CYS A 231 31.76 15.60 64.42
N ASP A 232 31.31 14.37 64.67
CA ASP A 232 30.18 13.75 63.95
C ASP A 232 28.89 14.56 64.07
N VAL A 233 28.67 15.23 65.21
CA VAL A 233 27.55 16.17 65.42
C VAL A 233 27.55 17.26 64.34
N ALA A 234 28.69 17.90 64.10
CA ALA A 234 28.79 18.94 63.07
C ALA A 234 28.74 18.38 61.64
N LEU A 235 29.18 17.14 61.41
CA LEU A 235 29.04 16.46 60.10
C LEU A 235 27.59 16.00 59.79
N GLY A 236 26.73 15.91 60.82
CA GLY A 236 25.31 15.59 60.72
C GLY A 236 24.37 16.81 60.67
N SER A 237 24.68 17.87 61.43
CA SER A 237 23.89 19.09 61.55
C SER A 237 23.82 19.95 60.27
N THR A 238 22.79 20.79 60.14
CA THR A 238 22.66 21.77 59.06
C THR A 238 23.54 23.02 59.26
N CYS A 239 23.72 23.81 58.20
CA CYS A 239 24.41 25.11 58.27
C CYS A 239 23.75 26.11 59.24
N LYS A 240 22.43 25.98 59.48
CA LYS A 240 21.65 26.81 60.41
C LYS A 240 21.99 26.49 61.87
N GLU A 241 22.05 25.21 62.23
CA GLU A 241 22.43 24.74 63.58
C GLU A 241 23.87 25.12 63.93
N ILE A 242 24.79 24.90 62.98
CA ILE A 242 26.23 25.14 63.15
C ILE A 242 26.59 26.63 63.05
N LYS A 243 25.67 27.47 62.54
CA LYS A 243 25.85 28.91 62.30
C LYS A 243 27.07 29.20 61.43
N CYS A 244 27.11 28.58 60.24
CA CYS A 244 28.16 28.89 59.26
C CYS A 244 28.14 30.37 58.89
N ASP A 245 29.32 30.93 58.65
CA ASP A 245 29.50 32.37 58.41
C ASP A 245 29.02 32.75 57.01
N ILE A 246 27.78 33.24 56.95
CA ILE A 246 27.10 33.66 55.72
C ILE A 246 27.88 34.77 54.99
N GLN A 247 28.76 35.53 55.67
CA GLN A 247 29.60 36.55 55.02
C GLN A 247 30.70 35.93 54.13
N GLN A 248 31.09 34.68 54.39
CA GLN A 248 32.09 33.95 53.59
C GLN A 248 31.48 33.21 52.38
N ARG A 249 30.16 33.30 52.15
CA ARG A 249 29.52 32.66 50.98
C ARG A 249 30.02 33.22 49.65
N LEU A 250 30.11 32.35 48.64
CA LEU A 250 30.49 32.76 47.29
C LEU A 250 29.33 33.45 46.58
N LEU A 251 29.55 34.67 46.09
CA LEU A 251 28.60 35.40 45.25
C LEU A 251 28.30 34.63 43.96
N ARG A 252 27.01 34.50 43.62
CA ARG A 252 26.53 33.81 42.40
C ARG A 252 25.98 34.85 41.41
N ARG A 253 26.48 34.85 40.18
CA ARG A 253 26.10 35.79 39.10
C ARG A 253 24.62 35.67 38.73
N ARG A 254 24.06 34.45 38.82
CA ARG A 254 22.64 34.18 38.57
C ARG A 254 21.68 34.64 39.69
N LEU A 255 22.21 34.98 40.87
CA LEU A 255 21.44 35.57 41.97
C LEU A 255 21.63 37.10 42.00
N GLY A 256 22.86 37.56 41.74
CA GLY A 256 23.20 38.98 41.65
C GLY A 256 23.15 39.73 42.99
N GLU A 257 23.29 41.06 42.93
CA GLU A 257 22.98 41.94 44.05
C GLU A 257 21.46 42.09 44.15
N VAL A 258 20.80 41.13 44.80
CA VAL A 258 19.40 41.27 45.21
C VAL A 258 19.33 42.42 46.22
N LYS A 259 18.84 43.58 45.78
CA LYS A 259 18.53 44.69 46.68
C LYS A 259 17.42 44.25 47.63
N GLU A 260 17.57 44.61 48.91
CA GLU A 260 16.70 44.20 50.03
C GLU A 260 15.21 44.54 49.81
N GLU A 261 14.89 45.47 48.90
CA GLU A 261 13.52 45.83 48.52
C GLU A 261 12.81 44.78 47.65
N ASN A 262 13.52 43.78 47.09
CA ASN A 262 13.00 42.85 46.08
C ASN A 262 13.35 41.36 46.32
N GLU A 263 13.47 40.94 47.59
CA GLU A 263 13.87 39.57 48.01
C GLU A 263 12.93 38.41 47.58
N LYS A 264 11.87 38.67 46.80
CA LYS A 264 10.75 37.72 46.55
C LYS A 264 10.94 36.78 45.36
N GLU A 265 12.00 36.95 44.56
CA GLU A 265 12.20 36.17 43.33
C GLU A 265 13.57 35.46 43.29
N THR A 266 13.66 34.26 43.89
CA THR A 266 14.66 33.29 43.46
C THR A 266 14.45 32.93 41.98
N PRO A 267 15.51 32.80 41.16
CA PRO A 267 15.36 32.52 39.74
C PRO A 267 14.71 31.13 39.50
N PHE A 268 13.95 31.00 38.40
CA PHE A 268 13.41 29.70 38.01
C PHE A 268 14.55 28.72 37.62
N PRO A 269 14.38 27.42 37.91
CA PRO A 269 15.45 26.43 37.78
C PRO A 269 15.82 26.19 36.31
N MET A 270 17.11 26.26 36.00
CA MET A 270 17.66 26.03 34.68
C MET A 270 17.91 24.55 34.41
N ILE A 271 17.83 24.16 33.13
CA ILE A 271 18.08 22.77 32.68
C ILE A 271 19.50 22.65 32.13
N HIS A 272 20.34 21.89 32.83
CA HIS A 272 21.73 21.61 32.48
C HIS A 272 21.86 20.20 31.87
N PHE A 273 22.82 20.01 30.96
CA PHE A 273 23.03 18.72 30.28
C PHE A 273 24.49 18.26 30.42
N GLY A 274 24.76 17.32 31.32
CA GLY A 274 26.13 16.84 31.61
C GLY A 274 26.19 15.36 32.00
N ARG A 275 27.24 14.93 32.69
CA ARG A 275 27.37 13.55 33.19
C ARG A 275 27.01 13.48 34.66
N PHE A 276 26.49 12.34 35.09
CA PHE A 276 26.37 12.00 36.51
C PHE A 276 27.56 11.12 36.95
N ALA A 277 28.05 11.35 38.17
CA ALA A 277 28.90 10.40 38.87
C ALA A 277 28.03 9.61 39.86
N SER A 278 28.02 8.28 39.73
CA SER A 278 27.17 7.34 40.45
C SER A 278 28.01 6.45 41.38
N GLY A 279 27.55 6.21 42.60
CA GLY A 279 28.27 5.37 43.58
C GLY A 279 27.51 5.14 44.88
N ASP A 280 27.94 4.18 45.71
CA ASP A 280 27.31 3.85 47.01
C ASP A 280 27.77 4.79 48.15
N MET A 281 28.61 5.79 47.84
CA MET A 281 29.07 6.81 48.79
C MET A 281 28.34 8.14 48.56
N VAL A 282 27.86 8.75 49.64
CA VAL A 282 27.43 10.17 49.63
C VAL A 282 28.68 11.05 49.59
N ILE A 283 28.85 11.84 48.53
CA ILE A 283 29.99 12.77 48.43
C ILE A 283 29.73 13.99 49.33
N LYS A 284 30.53 14.12 50.39
CA LYS A 284 30.57 15.28 51.29
C LYS A 284 31.91 16.02 51.26
N SER A 285 32.54 16.13 50.09
CA SER A 285 33.84 16.79 49.91
C SER A 285 33.92 17.58 48.62
N GLY A 286 33.94 18.91 48.73
CA GLY A 286 34.06 19.82 47.60
C GLY A 286 35.35 19.63 46.80
N GLU A 287 36.48 19.33 47.47
CA GLU A 287 37.75 19.03 46.80
C GLU A 287 37.62 17.76 45.91
N PHE A 288 36.91 16.72 46.36
CA PHE A 288 36.74 15.48 45.61
C PHE A 288 35.68 15.60 44.49
N ARG A 289 34.57 16.30 44.77
CA ARG A 289 33.57 16.71 43.77
C ARG A 289 34.21 17.46 42.61
N ASP A 290 35.06 18.45 42.90
CA ASP A 290 35.69 19.28 41.88
C ASP A 290 36.76 18.48 41.10
N GLN A 291 37.44 17.52 41.74
CA GLN A 291 38.29 16.54 41.04
C GLN A 291 37.51 15.65 40.06
N LEU A 292 36.33 15.14 40.44
CA LEU A 292 35.45 14.37 39.54
C LEU A 292 34.88 15.24 38.41
N THR A 293 34.54 16.49 38.70
CA THR A 293 34.09 17.47 37.70
C THR A 293 35.19 17.75 36.67
N ALA A 294 36.43 17.96 37.12
CA ALA A 294 37.58 18.22 36.25
C ALA A 294 38.03 17.01 35.44
N SER A 295 38.04 15.81 36.03
CA SER A 295 38.58 14.58 35.40
C SER A 295 37.56 13.81 34.56
N LYS A 296 36.30 13.69 35.02
CA LYS A 296 35.25 12.92 34.35
C LYS A 296 34.21 13.79 33.64
N GLY A 297 34.17 15.10 33.91
CA GLY A 297 33.12 15.99 33.39
C GLY A 297 31.75 15.72 34.04
N ALA A 298 31.73 15.15 35.25
CA ALA A 298 30.52 14.97 36.05
C ALA A 298 30.05 16.32 36.60
N ILE A 299 28.75 16.58 36.58
CA ILE A 299 28.14 17.82 37.12
C ILE A 299 27.01 17.54 38.12
N GLY A 300 26.55 16.29 38.20
CA GLY A 300 25.61 15.81 39.22
C GLY A 300 26.15 14.54 39.88
N PHE A 301 25.78 14.34 41.14
CA PHE A 301 26.32 13.31 42.03
C PHE A 301 25.17 12.60 42.76
N GLU A 302 25.06 11.28 42.59
CA GLU A 302 23.91 10.49 43.03
C GLU A 302 24.30 9.00 43.25
N MET A 303 23.33 8.17 43.64
CA MET A 303 23.61 6.81 44.14
C MET A 303 22.86 5.68 43.43
N GLU A 304 21.99 5.95 42.46
CA GLU A 304 21.09 4.94 41.87
C GLU A 304 21.45 4.57 40.43
N SER A 305 21.83 5.57 39.63
CA SER A 305 21.58 5.55 38.19
C SER A 305 22.29 4.45 37.43
N VAL A 306 23.54 4.10 37.79
CA VAL A 306 24.25 3.00 37.11
C VAL A 306 23.58 1.64 37.30
N GLY A 307 22.89 1.41 38.43
CA GLY A 307 22.13 0.17 38.65
C GLY A 307 20.97 0.00 37.65
N VAL A 308 20.31 1.10 37.28
CA VAL A 308 19.26 1.10 36.25
C VAL A 308 19.84 1.02 34.84
N TRP A 309 20.97 1.69 34.62
CA TRP A 309 21.60 1.90 33.31
C TRP A 309 21.96 0.59 32.59
N GLU A 310 22.34 -0.45 33.33
CA GLU A 310 22.64 -1.79 32.80
C GLU A 310 21.40 -2.57 32.35
N THR A 311 20.19 -2.18 32.79
CA THR A 311 18.93 -2.90 32.50
C THR A 311 18.07 -2.22 31.44
N PHE A 312 18.12 -0.88 31.35
CA PHE A 312 17.26 -0.09 30.47
C PHE A 312 18.02 0.99 29.71
N PRO A 313 17.63 1.31 28.46
CA PRO A 313 17.94 2.60 27.86
C PRO A 313 17.41 3.70 28.78
N SER A 314 18.31 4.49 29.36
CA SER A 314 18.00 5.33 30.51
C SER A 314 18.35 6.81 30.30
N VAL A 315 17.61 7.69 30.97
CA VAL A 315 17.98 9.09 31.18
C VAL A 315 17.78 9.42 32.66
N VAL A 316 18.81 10.01 33.29
CA VAL A 316 18.71 10.58 34.64
C VAL A 316 18.23 12.02 34.52
N ILE A 317 17.22 12.39 35.31
CA ILE A 317 16.68 13.75 35.43
C ILE A 317 16.57 14.03 36.92
N LYS A 318 17.65 14.56 37.52
CA LYS A 318 17.70 14.86 38.96
C LYS A 318 17.86 16.37 39.20
N GLY A 319 17.14 16.88 40.20
CA GLY A 319 17.20 18.26 40.68
C GLY A 319 18.33 18.43 41.70
N VAL A 320 18.89 19.63 41.80
CA VAL A 320 20.04 19.89 42.66
C VAL A 320 19.59 20.31 44.06
N SER A 321 19.81 19.45 45.05
CA SER A 321 19.46 19.67 46.47
C SER A 321 20.60 20.32 47.26
N ASP A 322 21.83 19.94 46.95
CA ASP A 322 23.05 20.35 47.64
C ASP A 322 24.22 20.44 46.66
N TYR A 323 25.42 20.77 47.17
CA TYR A 323 26.63 20.92 46.38
C TYR A 323 27.64 19.79 46.54
N ALA A 324 27.22 18.57 46.93
CA ALA A 324 28.12 17.41 47.12
C ALA A 324 29.35 17.72 48.01
N ASP A 325 29.13 18.50 49.07
CA ASP A 325 30.15 18.88 50.05
C ASP A 325 29.61 18.74 51.49
N SER A 326 30.30 19.32 52.48
CA SER A 326 29.90 19.18 53.88
C SER A 326 28.63 19.97 54.26
N HIS A 327 28.14 20.87 53.40
CA HIS A 327 27.05 21.80 53.72
C HIS A 327 25.67 21.20 53.42
N LYS A 328 25.21 20.32 54.32
CA LYS A 328 23.88 19.69 54.27
C LYS A 328 22.76 20.74 54.15
N ASN A 329 21.84 20.54 53.21
CA ASN A 329 20.80 21.52 52.86
C ASN A 329 19.44 20.90 52.53
N ASP A 330 18.89 20.15 53.49
CA ASP A 330 17.62 19.41 53.36
C ASP A 330 16.42 20.29 52.89
N ASP A 331 16.44 21.60 53.19
CA ASP A 331 15.39 22.57 52.85
C ASP A 331 15.02 22.56 51.35
N TRP A 332 15.96 22.18 50.47
CA TRP A 332 15.78 22.19 49.02
C TRP A 332 15.24 20.89 48.42
N HIS A 333 15.09 19.80 49.20
CA HIS A 333 14.75 18.47 48.68
C HIS A 333 13.44 18.46 47.88
N ASP A 334 12.35 18.95 48.46
CA ASP A 334 11.02 18.95 47.81
C ASP A 334 10.97 19.85 46.56
N TYR A 335 11.68 20.99 46.59
CA TYR A 335 11.73 21.90 45.43
C TYR A 335 12.59 21.34 44.29
N ALA A 336 13.71 20.69 44.61
CA ALA A 336 14.55 20.00 43.64
C ALA A 336 13.82 18.80 43.02
N ALA A 337 13.12 17.99 43.82
CA ALA A 337 12.30 16.88 43.35
C ALA A 337 11.14 17.33 42.45
N ALA A 338 10.40 18.37 42.85
CA ALA A 338 9.35 18.97 42.02
C ALA A 338 9.89 19.51 40.69
N SER A 339 11.09 20.11 40.70
CA SER A 339 11.76 20.61 39.49
C SER A 339 12.19 19.47 38.56
N ALA A 340 12.73 18.38 39.11
CA ALA A 340 13.08 17.17 38.38
C ALA A 340 11.86 16.49 37.73
N ALA A 341 10.77 16.34 38.49
CA ALA A 341 9.51 15.79 38.00
C ALA A 341 8.86 16.67 36.91
N ALA A 342 8.91 18.00 37.07
CA ALA A 342 8.45 18.95 36.05
C ALA A 342 9.26 18.85 34.75
N CYS A 343 10.58 18.68 34.86
CA CYS A 343 11.46 18.46 33.71
C CYS A 343 11.24 17.08 33.06
N THR A 344 10.91 16.06 33.84
CA THR A 344 10.55 14.72 33.36
C THR A 344 9.28 14.78 32.51
N LYS A 345 8.24 15.47 32.99
CA LYS A 345 7.00 15.72 32.23
C LYS A 345 7.25 16.52 30.95
N ALA A 346 8.09 17.57 31.02
CA ALA A 346 8.47 18.34 29.84
C ALA A 346 9.26 17.51 28.82
N PHE A 347 10.20 16.67 29.26
CA PHE A 347 11.02 15.79 28.41
C PHE A 347 10.16 14.79 27.63
N LEU A 348 9.20 14.14 28.29
CA LEU A 348 8.30 13.15 27.67
C LEU A 348 7.44 13.72 26.52
N THR A 349 7.27 15.04 26.41
CA THR A 349 6.61 15.67 25.25
C THR A 349 7.40 15.57 23.94
N TYR A 350 8.70 15.23 24.01
CA TYR A 350 9.61 15.02 22.88
C TYR A 350 10.00 13.55 22.67
N TRP A 351 9.48 12.63 23.48
CA TRP A 351 9.63 11.19 23.29
C TRP A 351 8.39 10.69 22.53
N ASP A 352 8.61 9.98 21.43
CA ASP A 352 7.55 9.43 20.59
C ASP A 352 7.56 7.90 20.71
N SER A 353 6.39 7.27 20.89
CA SER A 353 6.29 5.81 21.02
C SER A 353 6.39 5.15 19.65
N THR A 354 7.41 4.32 19.45
CA THR A 354 7.58 3.49 18.25
C THR A 354 6.56 2.36 18.15
N LYS A 355 5.86 2.05 19.25
CA LYS A 355 4.91 0.92 19.35
C LYS A 355 3.51 1.30 18.87
N GLN A 356 3.05 2.52 19.14
CA GLN A 356 1.75 3.02 18.68
C GLN A 356 1.61 3.01 17.14
N GLU A 357 2.69 3.23 16.40
CA GLU A 357 2.70 3.12 14.93
C GLU A 357 2.63 1.64 14.48
N MET A 358 3.44 0.75 15.06
CA MET A 358 3.49 -0.66 14.67
C MET A 358 2.21 -1.46 15.02
N GLU A 359 1.62 -1.21 16.20
CA GLU A 359 0.39 -1.89 16.61
C GLU A 359 -0.79 -1.43 15.77
N SER A 360 -0.88 -0.14 15.44
CA SER A 360 -1.87 0.39 14.50
C SER A 360 -1.75 -0.28 13.12
N GLU A 361 -0.55 -0.37 12.55
CA GLU A 361 -0.35 -0.98 11.24
C GLU A 361 -0.64 -2.50 11.24
N THR A 362 -0.34 -3.17 12.35
CA THR A 362 -0.65 -4.61 12.54
C THR A 362 -2.15 -4.86 12.64
N GLU A 363 -2.92 -4.00 13.31
CA GLU A 363 -4.39 -4.10 13.35
C GLU A 363 -5.02 -3.77 11.98
N LYS A 364 -4.52 -2.74 11.27
CA LYS A 364 -4.95 -2.42 9.88
C LYS A 364 -4.78 -3.61 8.94
N GLN A 365 -3.61 -4.27 8.95
CA GLN A 365 -3.35 -5.41 8.06
C GLN A 365 -4.22 -6.63 8.39
N LYS A 366 -4.48 -6.90 9.68
CA LYS A 366 -5.44 -7.95 10.09
C LYS A 366 -6.87 -7.64 9.63
N LEU A 367 -7.33 -6.38 9.78
CA LEU A 367 -8.64 -5.95 9.29
C LEU A 367 -8.74 -6.07 7.76
N ARG A 368 -7.68 -5.69 7.04
CA ARG A 368 -7.57 -5.83 5.58
C ARG A 368 -7.75 -7.27 5.11
N GLU A 369 -7.03 -8.21 5.73
CA GLU A 369 -7.11 -9.63 5.41
C GLU A 369 -8.51 -10.21 5.71
N ALA A 370 -9.12 -9.83 6.85
CA ALA A 370 -10.47 -10.23 7.19
C ALA A 370 -11.52 -9.71 6.18
N VAL A 371 -11.42 -8.44 5.78
CA VAL A 371 -12.33 -7.84 4.78
C VAL A 371 -12.16 -8.52 3.42
N ILE A 372 -10.93 -8.71 2.92
CA ILE A 372 -10.67 -9.42 1.66
C ILE A 372 -11.27 -10.84 1.71
N LYS A 373 -11.05 -11.57 2.82
CA LYS A 373 -11.63 -12.91 3.01
C LYS A 373 -13.16 -12.91 2.99
N SER A 374 -13.82 -11.88 3.56
CA SER A 374 -15.28 -11.74 3.52
C SER A 374 -15.85 -11.37 2.14
N LEU A 375 -15.03 -10.83 1.24
CA LEU A 375 -15.43 -10.42 -0.12
C LEU A 375 -15.10 -11.49 -1.19
N HIS A 376 -14.21 -12.43 -0.87
CA HIS A 376 -13.75 -13.47 -1.78
C HIS A 376 -14.80 -14.57 -2.01
N PHE A 377 -14.99 -14.97 -3.27
CA PHE A 377 -15.66 -16.22 -3.66
C PHE A 377 -14.70 -17.04 -4.53
N PRO A 378 -14.73 -18.39 -4.51
CA PRO A 378 -13.68 -19.22 -5.11
C PRO A 378 -13.43 -18.92 -6.60
N GLU A 379 -14.51 -18.63 -7.34
CA GLU A 379 -14.54 -18.59 -8.80
C GLU A 379 -14.23 -17.18 -9.37
N ILE A 380 -13.79 -16.24 -8.52
CA ILE A 380 -13.72 -14.78 -8.77
C ILE A 380 -12.81 -14.33 -9.91
N ASN A 381 -11.85 -15.16 -10.33
CA ASN A 381 -10.96 -14.91 -11.48
C ASN A 381 -10.89 -16.09 -12.48
N GLU A 382 -11.64 -17.16 -12.27
CA GLU A 382 -11.59 -18.41 -13.05
C GLU A 382 -11.69 -18.15 -14.57
N ARG A 383 -12.79 -17.55 -15.03
CA ARG A 383 -12.99 -17.14 -16.44
C ARG A 383 -11.82 -16.34 -17.04
N LYS A 384 -11.15 -15.49 -16.26
CA LYS A 384 -10.00 -14.70 -16.73
C LYS A 384 -8.75 -15.56 -16.87
N ASN A 385 -8.54 -16.50 -15.96
CA ASN A 385 -7.42 -17.43 -15.98
C ASN A 385 -7.54 -18.39 -17.18
N ASP A 386 -8.73 -18.99 -17.35
CA ASP A 386 -9.02 -20.06 -18.32
C ASP A 386 -9.01 -19.61 -19.78
N LEU A 387 -9.12 -18.31 -20.05
CA LEU A 387 -9.01 -17.77 -21.41
C LEU A 387 -7.63 -18.05 -22.01
N THR A 388 -7.59 -18.88 -23.06
CA THR A 388 -6.41 -19.13 -23.89
C THR A 388 -5.75 -17.82 -24.32
N PRO A 389 -4.41 -17.68 -24.26
CA PRO A 389 -3.72 -16.50 -24.78
C PRO A 389 -3.98 -16.32 -26.29
N PRO A 390 -3.95 -15.08 -26.82
CA PRO A 390 -4.04 -14.83 -28.25
C PRO A 390 -2.82 -15.42 -28.98
N ALA A 391 -3.03 -15.82 -30.23
CA ALA A 391 -1.96 -16.32 -31.09
C ALA A 391 -0.90 -15.24 -31.40
N PRO A 392 0.32 -15.62 -31.84
CA PRO A 392 1.38 -14.67 -32.16
C PRO A 392 0.95 -13.56 -33.12
N THR A 393 1.33 -12.32 -32.79
CA THR A 393 1.01 -11.07 -33.53
C THR A 393 -0.45 -10.60 -33.54
N THR A 394 -1.43 -11.43 -33.15
CA THR A 394 -2.84 -11.05 -33.01
C THR A 394 -3.03 -9.84 -32.06
N PHE A 395 -4.02 -8.99 -32.36
CA PHE A 395 -4.40 -7.77 -31.61
C PHE A 395 -3.31 -6.68 -31.44
N GLN A 396 -2.07 -6.87 -31.92
CA GLN A 396 -1.02 -5.86 -31.77
C GLN A 396 -1.39 -4.48 -32.33
N TRP A 397 -2.23 -4.44 -33.36
CA TRP A 397 -2.72 -3.23 -34.04
C TRP A 397 -3.57 -2.34 -33.13
N VAL A 398 -4.32 -2.91 -32.17
CA VAL A 398 -5.13 -2.15 -31.19
C VAL A 398 -4.24 -1.23 -30.33
N LEU A 399 -2.95 -1.55 -30.23
CA LEU A 399 -1.95 -0.82 -29.45
C LEU A 399 -0.81 -0.27 -30.34
N ARG A 400 -1.12 0.12 -31.58
CA ARG A 400 -0.28 0.95 -32.46
C ARG A 400 -0.92 2.34 -32.61
N ALA A 401 -0.11 3.35 -32.91
CA ALA A 401 -0.61 4.70 -33.20
C ALA A 401 -0.88 4.82 -34.70
N ARG A 402 -2.02 5.41 -35.09
CA ARG A 402 -2.45 5.54 -36.50
C ARG A 402 -1.44 6.22 -37.43
N SER A 403 -0.52 7.03 -36.89
CA SER A 403 0.58 7.64 -37.63
C SER A 403 1.70 6.67 -38.06
N GLN A 404 1.56 5.36 -37.76
CA GLN A 404 2.49 4.30 -38.18
C GLN A 404 1.89 3.33 -39.21
N ASP A 405 0.62 3.48 -39.59
CA ASP A 405 -0.05 2.60 -40.56
C ASP A 405 0.11 3.10 -42.02
N SER A 406 0.86 4.18 -42.25
CA SER A 406 1.31 4.57 -43.60
C SER A 406 2.46 3.67 -44.04
N VAL A 407 2.31 3.07 -45.23
CA VAL A 407 3.18 2.01 -45.77
C VAL A 407 4.67 2.35 -45.63
N ARG A 408 5.35 1.65 -44.72
CA ARG A 408 6.77 1.33 -44.85
C ARG A 408 6.92 -0.18 -44.98
N GLN A 409 7.41 -0.55 -46.16
CA GLN A 409 7.82 -1.88 -46.59
C GLN A 409 8.72 -2.53 -45.53
N CYS A 410 8.37 -3.74 -45.06
CA CYS A 410 9.10 -4.43 -44.00
C CYS A 410 10.42 -5.08 -44.49
N VAL A 411 11.28 -4.34 -45.18
CA VAL A 411 12.60 -4.80 -45.67
C VAL A 411 13.66 -3.70 -45.53
N SER A 412 13.97 -3.30 -44.29
CA SER A 412 15.27 -2.68 -43.92
C SER A 412 15.36 -2.45 -42.40
N ASP A 413 16.10 -3.29 -41.68
CA ASP A 413 16.84 -2.90 -40.45
C ASP A 413 17.74 -4.05 -39.90
N HIS A 414 18.43 -4.79 -40.78
CA HIS A 414 19.60 -5.62 -40.44
C HIS A 414 20.42 -6.02 -41.69
N LYS A 415 21.21 -5.08 -42.23
CA LYS A 415 22.45 -5.37 -42.98
C LYS A 415 23.26 -4.10 -43.19
N GLY A 416 24.55 -4.15 -42.83
CA GLY A 416 25.46 -3.00 -42.76
C GLY A 416 26.20 -2.97 -41.40
N LEU A 417 27.51 -3.20 -41.31
CA LEU A 417 28.48 -3.47 -42.39
C LEU A 417 29.46 -4.60 -42.02
N GLU A 418 29.41 -5.68 -42.79
CA GLU A 418 30.42 -6.73 -42.98
C GLU A 418 30.10 -7.32 -44.38
N GLU A 419 31.02 -7.51 -45.33
CA GLU A 419 32.46 -7.18 -45.39
C GLU A 419 32.81 -6.53 -46.74
N LYS A 420 34.00 -5.91 -46.85
CA LYS A 420 34.77 -5.86 -48.10
C LYS A 420 36.23 -6.18 -47.82
N SER A 421 36.73 -7.23 -48.45
CA SER A 421 38.11 -7.67 -48.36
C SER A 421 39.01 -7.02 -49.42
N ASN A 422 40.31 -7.24 -49.24
CA ASN A 422 41.43 -7.05 -50.17
C ASN A 422 42.09 -5.66 -50.32
N GLN A 423 43.38 -5.70 -49.98
CA GLN A 423 44.54 -5.06 -50.61
C GLN A 423 45.03 -3.66 -50.14
N ASP A 424 46.15 -3.77 -49.41
CA ASP A 424 47.43 -3.10 -49.66
C ASP A 424 47.72 -1.66 -49.13
N ASN A 425 48.78 -1.63 -48.30
CA ASN A 425 49.86 -0.64 -48.29
C ASN A 425 49.53 0.83 -47.91
N ARG A 426 49.67 1.18 -46.62
CA ARG A 426 50.94 1.75 -46.05
C ARG A 426 50.90 2.12 -44.56
N GLU A 427 52.07 1.98 -43.94
CA GLU A 427 52.71 2.86 -42.92
C GLU A 427 51.84 3.66 -41.91
N ALA A 428 51.93 3.33 -40.61
CA ALA A 428 52.67 4.16 -39.62
C ALA A 428 52.57 3.67 -38.14
N HIS A 429 53.69 3.80 -37.44
CA HIS A 429 54.02 3.64 -36.01
C HIS A 429 52.97 3.79 -34.88
N ASN A 430 53.17 2.97 -33.83
CA ASN A 430 53.18 3.28 -32.38
C ASN A 430 51.89 3.85 -31.72
N GLN A 431 51.52 3.63 -30.45
CA GLN A 431 52.05 2.94 -29.24
C GLN A 431 50.84 2.80 -28.24
N ASP A 432 50.81 2.05 -27.12
CA ASP A 432 51.83 1.29 -26.37
C ASP A 432 51.20 0.19 -25.44
N GLN A 433 52.05 -0.43 -24.61
CA GLN A 433 51.88 -1.02 -23.25
C GLN A 433 50.61 -0.68 -22.41
N ALA A 434 50.17 -1.48 -21.42
CA ALA A 434 50.47 -2.87 -21.00
C ALA A 434 49.54 -3.30 -19.82
N GLY A 435 49.50 -4.60 -19.44
CA GLY A 435 49.00 -5.03 -18.11
C GLY A 435 48.36 -6.43 -18.00
N ARG A 436 49.08 -7.41 -17.42
CA ARG A 436 48.66 -8.77 -16.99
C ARG A 436 49.46 -9.13 -15.70
N PRO A 437 49.29 -10.28 -14.99
CA PRO A 437 48.36 -11.43 -15.14
C PRO A 437 47.44 -11.60 -13.87
N LYS A 438 47.24 -12.70 -13.09
CA LYS A 438 47.79 -14.08 -12.98
C LYS A 438 46.84 -15.05 -12.20
N GLU A 439 47.34 -16.27 -11.94
CA GLU A 439 46.80 -17.48 -11.26
C GLU A 439 46.47 -17.31 -9.74
N GLY A 440 45.91 -18.29 -8.98
CA GLY A 440 45.41 -19.68 -9.22
C GLY A 440 45.13 -20.43 -7.88
N SER A 441 44.13 -21.32 -7.75
CA SER A 441 44.12 -22.80 -7.97
C SER A 441 44.46 -23.71 -6.74
N HIS A 442 43.93 -24.96 -6.73
CA HIS A 442 44.08 -26.08 -5.74
C HIS A 442 43.01 -26.17 -4.60
N GLY A 443 42.50 -27.34 -4.15
CA GLY A 443 42.66 -28.74 -4.61
C GLY A 443 41.82 -29.81 -3.85
N LYS A 444 41.63 -30.99 -4.48
CA LYS A 444 41.66 -32.42 -4.02
C LYS A 444 41.49 -32.81 -2.51
N SER A 445 40.97 -33.99 -2.09
CA SER A 445 40.24 -35.14 -2.71
C SER A 445 39.83 -36.23 -1.65
N TYR A 446 39.04 -37.27 -2.04
CA TYR A 446 38.74 -38.57 -1.36
C TYR A 446 37.72 -38.58 -0.17
N ARG A 447 36.90 -39.63 0.11
CA ARG A 447 36.64 -40.98 -0.50
C ARG A 447 35.28 -41.61 -0.02
N THR A 448 34.49 -42.20 -0.96
CA THR A 448 33.73 -43.51 -0.97
C THR A 448 33.13 -44.18 0.30
N PRO A 449 32.13 -45.10 0.17
CA PRO A 449 31.04 -45.27 -0.83
C PRO A 449 29.66 -45.70 -0.22
N GLU A 450 28.65 -46.01 -1.08
CA GLU A 450 27.40 -46.82 -0.84
C GLU A 450 26.45 -46.36 0.31
N GLU A 451 25.11 -46.39 0.25
CA GLU A 451 24.02 -46.63 -0.73
C GLU A 451 22.73 -46.00 -0.08
N ASP A 452 21.57 -45.71 -0.68
CA ASP A 452 20.90 -45.99 -1.98
C ASP A 452 19.92 -44.81 -2.32
N SER A 453 18.97 -45.02 -3.26
CA SER A 453 17.74 -44.29 -3.63
C SER A 453 17.06 -43.35 -2.60
N SER A 454 16.35 -42.28 -3.00
CA SER A 454 16.05 -41.73 -4.35
C SER A 454 15.80 -40.22 -4.25
N ASP A 455 16.21 -39.43 -5.25
CA ASP A 455 16.20 -37.97 -5.15
C ASP A 455 15.75 -37.25 -6.43
N VAL A 456 15.38 -35.98 -6.25
CA VAL A 456 14.78 -35.05 -7.20
C VAL A 456 15.72 -34.70 -8.35
N LEU A 457 15.21 -34.76 -9.59
CA LEU A 457 15.88 -34.17 -10.75
C LEU A 457 15.10 -32.97 -11.31
N LYS A 458 15.80 -31.85 -11.43
CA LYS A 458 15.42 -30.70 -12.26
C LYS A 458 15.79 -30.99 -13.72
N PRO A 459 15.05 -30.48 -14.73
CA PRO A 459 15.47 -30.57 -16.12
C PRO A 459 16.77 -29.80 -16.40
N ALA A 460 17.50 -30.21 -17.44
CA ALA A 460 18.72 -29.59 -17.92
C ALA A 460 18.49 -28.84 -19.25
N ASP A 461 19.46 -28.02 -19.65
CA ASP A 461 19.59 -27.55 -21.04
C ASP A 461 20.00 -28.71 -21.97
N ASP A 462 19.40 -28.79 -23.16
CA ASP A 462 20.20 -28.83 -24.40
C ASP A 462 19.37 -28.32 -25.60
N ARG A 463 20.06 -28.11 -26.73
CA ARG A 463 19.60 -27.47 -27.96
C ARG A 463 18.78 -28.41 -28.83
N SER A 464 17.73 -27.88 -29.47
CA SER A 464 17.50 -28.09 -30.90
C SER A 464 16.31 -27.28 -31.42
N GLN A 465 16.56 -26.37 -32.36
CA GLN A 465 15.66 -25.99 -33.46
C GLN A 465 16.33 -24.94 -34.36
N SER A 466 16.97 -25.41 -35.43
CA SER A 466 17.50 -24.60 -36.53
C SER A 466 17.16 -25.29 -37.86
N SER A 467 15.96 -25.01 -38.38
CA SER A 467 15.50 -25.34 -39.73
C SER A 467 14.18 -24.60 -39.99
N TYR A 468 13.83 -24.39 -41.27
CA TYR A 468 12.65 -23.65 -41.75
C TYR A 468 12.69 -22.12 -41.62
N ASP A 469 13.71 -21.51 -42.23
CA ASP A 469 13.66 -20.10 -42.68
C ASP A 469 14.34 -19.97 -44.06
N SER A 470 13.89 -20.79 -45.02
CA SER A 470 14.51 -20.93 -46.35
C SER A 470 13.58 -21.61 -47.38
N LEU A 471 12.51 -20.94 -47.80
CA LEU A 471 11.74 -21.22 -49.03
C LEU A 471 10.87 -19.98 -49.34
N LEU A 472 10.38 -19.84 -50.58
CA LEU A 472 9.67 -18.67 -51.13
C LEU A 472 10.53 -17.42 -51.44
N ASP A 473 11.64 -17.62 -52.17
CA ASP A 473 12.00 -16.67 -53.24
C ASP A 473 11.97 -17.41 -54.58
N SER A 474 10.85 -17.26 -55.30
CA SER A 474 10.64 -17.72 -56.67
C SER A 474 9.44 -16.97 -57.24
N GLY A 475 9.70 -15.81 -57.83
CA GLY A 475 8.66 -15.08 -58.57
C GLY A 475 8.36 -15.74 -59.92
N ASP A 476 7.11 -15.66 -60.34
CA ASP A 476 6.73 -15.64 -61.75
C ASP A 476 5.55 -14.67 -61.90
N ASN A 477 5.40 -14.08 -63.09
CA ASN A 477 4.37 -13.06 -63.35
C ASN A 477 3.11 -13.72 -63.90
N ASP A 478 1.95 -13.39 -63.34
CA ASP A 478 0.65 -13.38 -64.03
C ASP A 478 -0.24 -12.34 -63.33
N ASP A 479 -1.02 -11.58 -64.11
CA ASP A 479 -1.87 -10.49 -63.61
C ASP A 479 -3.19 -11.03 -63.02
N ASP A 480 -3.43 -10.83 -61.72
CA ASP A 480 -4.75 -11.00 -61.09
C ASP A 480 -5.01 -9.97 -59.97
N GLU A 481 -6.22 -9.42 -59.91
CA GLU A 481 -6.61 -8.24 -59.12
C GLU A 481 -6.83 -8.58 -57.63
N SER A 482 -5.76 -8.97 -56.94
CA SER A 482 -5.79 -9.23 -55.49
C SER A 482 -5.91 -7.94 -54.65
N ALA A 483 -7.12 -7.39 -54.57
CA ALA A 483 -7.46 -6.19 -53.80
C ALA A 483 -6.97 -6.26 -52.34
N GLY A 484 -5.91 -5.50 -52.04
CA GLY A 484 -5.21 -5.52 -50.75
C GLY A 484 -6.03 -4.90 -49.62
N PHE A 485 -6.68 -5.73 -48.80
CA PHE A 485 -7.46 -5.30 -47.65
C PHE A 485 -6.60 -4.56 -46.60
N SER A 486 -6.73 -3.23 -46.54
CA SER A 486 -6.06 -2.40 -45.54
C SER A 486 -6.97 -2.08 -44.35
N ARG A 487 -6.39 -2.06 -43.14
CA ARG A 487 -7.08 -1.59 -41.92
C ARG A 487 -7.28 -0.06 -41.89
N SER A 488 -6.69 0.69 -42.82
CA SER A 488 -6.92 2.13 -42.98
C SER A 488 -8.36 2.48 -43.34
N ASP A 489 -9.04 1.57 -44.04
CA ASP A 489 -10.26 1.89 -44.79
C ASP A 489 -11.52 1.73 -43.91
N ILE A 490 -11.35 1.14 -42.73
CA ILE A 490 -12.41 0.90 -41.73
C ILE A 490 -12.31 1.95 -40.62
N LYS A 491 -13.37 2.75 -40.45
CA LYS A 491 -13.40 3.85 -39.49
C LYS A 491 -13.82 3.40 -38.08
N TRP A 492 -12.85 3.11 -37.22
CA TRP A 492 -13.01 2.86 -35.78
C TRP A 492 -12.44 3.98 -34.88
N ASP A 493 -12.70 3.99 -33.58
CA ASP A 493 -12.06 4.91 -32.61
C ASP A 493 -10.77 4.31 -32.03
N SER A 494 -9.66 5.05 -32.07
CA SER A 494 -8.37 4.58 -31.57
C SER A 494 -8.40 4.29 -30.05
N PHE A 495 -8.11 3.04 -29.68
CA PHE A 495 -8.03 2.62 -28.28
C PHE A 495 -6.87 3.30 -27.55
N THR A 496 -5.71 3.52 -28.21
CA THR A 496 -4.58 4.23 -27.58
C THR A 496 -4.91 5.68 -27.27
N ASP A 497 -5.73 6.31 -28.11
CA ASP A 497 -6.12 7.71 -27.95
C ASP A 497 -7.14 7.82 -26.81
N TRP A 498 -8.06 6.86 -26.70
CA TRP A 498 -8.93 6.73 -25.53
C TRP A 498 -8.14 6.55 -24.23
N LEU A 499 -7.14 5.65 -24.20
CA LEU A 499 -6.32 5.41 -23.01
C LEU A 499 -5.65 6.68 -22.48
N VAL A 500 -5.24 7.61 -23.36
CA VAL A 500 -4.62 8.90 -22.96
C VAL A 500 -5.63 10.03 -22.70
N SER A 501 -6.82 9.99 -23.30
CA SER A 501 -7.86 11.03 -23.16
C SER A 501 -8.64 10.96 -21.83
N ASP A 502 -9.39 12.01 -21.48
CA ASP A 502 -10.37 11.98 -20.38
C ASP A 502 -11.77 11.46 -20.79
N LYS A 503 -11.91 10.76 -21.94
CA LYS A 503 -13.20 10.16 -22.33
C LYS A 503 -13.56 9.01 -21.36
N PRO A 504 -14.77 8.99 -20.76
CA PRO A 504 -15.06 8.13 -19.60
C PRO A 504 -15.21 6.64 -19.93
N ILE A 505 -15.80 6.30 -21.07
CA ILE A 505 -16.13 4.91 -21.45
C ILE A 505 -15.57 4.60 -22.85
N TYR A 506 -15.15 3.35 -23.06
CA TYR A 506 -14.84 2.78 -24.38
C TYR A 506 -15.54 1.43 -24.53
N TRP A 507 -16.07 1.16 -25.72
CA TRP A 507 -16.88 -0.04 -25.97
C TRP A 507 -16.27 -0.96 -27.03
N ILE A 508 -15.94 -2.18 -26.63
CA ILE A 508 -15.54 -3.28 -27.52
C ILE A 508 -16.79 -4.10 -27.85
N SER A 509 -17.35 -3.88 -29.03
CA SER A 509 -18.55 -4.58 -29.49
C SER A 509 -18.20 -5.67 -30.51
N GLY A 510 -19.04 -6.70 -30.64
CA GLY A 510 -18.85 -7.69 -31.70
C GLY A 510 -19.67 -8.95 -31.57
N ASN A 511 -19.76 -9.66 -32.68
CA ASN A 511 -20.55 -10.87 -32.88
C ASN A 511 -20.13 -12.00 -31.92
N PRO A 512 -20.97 -13.04 -31.73
CA PRO A 512 -20.58 -14.27 -31.03
C PRO A 512 -19.29 -14.84 -31.61
N GLY A 513 -18.44 -15.44 -30.77
CA GLY A 513 -17.18 -16.07 -31.23
C GLY A 513 -16.10 -15.11 -31.78
N SER A 514 -16.30 -13.79 -31.82
CA SER A 514 -15.33 -12.83 -32.40
C SER A 514 -14.04 -12.60 -31.59
N GLY A 515 -13.92 -13.12 -30.37
CA GLY A 515 -12.70 -13.07 -29.55
C GLY A 515 -12.62 -11.98 -28.46
N LYS A 516 -13.73 -11.29 -28.16
CA LYS A 516 -13.78 -10.12 -27.24
C LYS A 516 -13.04 -10.34 -25.91
N SER A 517 -13.29 -11.46 -25.23
CA SER A 517 -12.67 -11.80 -23.95
C SER A 517 -11.15 -12.00 -24.04
N THR A 518 -10.68 -12.63 -25.13
CA THR A 518 -9.25 -12.80 -25.42
C THR A 518 -8.57 -11.46 -25.68
N LEU A 519 -9.25 -10.53 -26.37
CA LEU A 519 -8.78 -9.15 -26.52
C LEU A 519 -8.75 -8.42 -25.17
N MET A 520 -9.78 -8.53 -24.33
CA MET A 520 -9.78 -7.92 -22.99
C MET A 520 -8.62 -8.43 -22.11
N LYS A 521 -8.33 -9.74 -22.14
CA LYS A 521 -7.16 -10.33 -21.46
C LYS A 521 -5.84 -9.75 -21.99
N TYR A 522 -5.66 -9.73 -23.32
CA TYR A 522 -4.49 -9.12 -23.97
C TYR A 522 -4.28 -7.65 -23.60
N LEU A 523 -5.35 -6.85 -23.56
CA LEU A 523 -5.28 -5.43 -23.21
C LEU A 523 -4.89 -5.22 -21.74
N LEU A 524 -5.31 -6.09 -20.82
CA LEU A 524 -4.93 -6.06 -19.40
C LEU A 524 -3.46 -6.44 -19.17
N GLU A 525 -2.95 -7.45 -19.88
CA GLU A 525 -1.60 -7.98 -19.72
C GLU A 525 -0.54 -7.14 -20.47
N SER A 526 -0.96 -6.34 -21.46
CA SER A 526 -0.05 -5.55 -22.29
C SER A 526 0.61 -4.38 -21.56
N ARG A 527 1.95 -4.43 -21.48
CA ARG A 527 2.81 -3.32 -21.02
C ARG A 527 2.57 -1.99 -21.76
N LYS A 528 2.03 -2.01 -22.99
CA LYS A 528 1.65 -0.80 -23.73
C LYS A 528 0.45 -0.09 -23.09
N THR A 529 -0.56 -0.84 -22.64
CA THR A 529 -1.75 -0.28 -21.95
C THR A 529 -1.33 0.48 -20.70
N LEU A 530 -0.50 -0.13 -19.86
CA LEU A 530 0.03 0.50 -18.64
C LEU A 530 0.85 1.76 -18.93
N LYS A 531 1.68 1.75 -19.99
CA LYS A 531 2.43 2.94 -20.44
C LYS A 531 1.51 4.07 -20.89
N SER A 532 0.43 3.77 -21.61
CA SER A 532 -0.55 4.77 -22.07
C SER A 532 -1.40 5.32 -20.93
N LEU A 533 -1.87 4.48 -19.99
CA LEU A 533 -2.58 4.96 -18.80
C LEU A 533 -1.68 5.82 -17.90
N THR A 534 -0.38 5.51 -17.82
CA THR A 534 0.61 6.34 -17.11
C THR A 534 0.80 7.73 -17.75
N LYS A 535 0.56 7.87 -19.07
CA LYS A 535 0.53 9.17 -19.76
C LYS A 535 -0.74 9.96 -19.48
N TRP A 536 -1.89 9.29 -19.33
CA TRP A 536 -3.13 9.94 -18.88
C TRP A 536 -2.96 10.47 -17.46
N ARG A 537 -2.75 9.59 -16.49
CA ARG A 537 -2.53 9.95 -15.07
C ARG A 537 -1.56 8.97 -14.42
N LYS A 538 -0.53 9.48 -13.75
CA LYS A 538 0.51 8.67 -13.09
C LYS A 538 -0.11 7.77 -12.01
N GLY A 539 0.31 6.50 -11.98
CA GLY A 539 -0.13 5.53 -10.97
C GLY A 539 -1.56 4.99 -11.16
N THR A 540 -2.09 4.97 -12.39
CA THR A 540 -3.44 4.41 -12.64
C THR A 540 -3.54 2.96 -12.17
N VAL A 541 -4.49 2.69 -11.26
CA VAL A 541 -4.84 1.34 -10.81
C VAL A 541 -5.74 0.70 -11.85
N ILE A 542 -5.33 -0.44 -12.38
CA ILE A 542 -6.16 -1.24 -13.29
C ILE A 542 -6.97 -2.25 -12.47
N LEU A 543 -8.29 -2.25 -12.61
CA LEU A 543 -9.20 -3.24 -12.03
C LEU A 543 -9.92 -4.01 -13.14
N SER A 544 -10.27 -5.28 -12.92
CA SER A 544 -10.93 -6.11 -13.96
C SER A 544 -12.01 -7.04 -13.42
N HIS A 545 -13.15 -7.13 -14.10
CA HIS A 545 -14.15 -8.18 -13.95
C HIS A 545 -14.46 -8.86 -15.29
N PHE A 546 -14.73 -10.17 -15.25
CA PHE A 546 -15.13 -10.98 -16.40
C PHE A 546 -16.41 -11.73 -16.02
N PHE A 547 -17.52 -11.41 -16.67
CA PHE A 547 -18.75 -12.18 -16.54
C PHE A 547 -18.62 -13.53 -17.28
N TRP A 548 -19.36 -14.55 -16.83
CA TRP A 548 -19.31 -15.88 -17.47
C TRP A 548 -20.65 -16.62 -17.39
N LYS A 549 -21.34 -16.83 -18.52
CA LYS A 549 -22.70 -17.41 -18.57
C LYS A 549 -22.78 -18.86 -18.07
N PRO A 550 -21.83 -19.77 -18.36
CA PRO A 550 -21.76 -21.11 -17.74
C PRO A 550 -21.38 -21.08 -16.25
N GLY A 551 -20.79 -19.97 -15.79
CA GLY A 551 -20.30 -19.80 -14.43
C GLY A 551 -21.38 -19.67 -13.36
N THR A 552 -20.92 -19.60 -12.11
CA THR A 552 -21.77 -19.49 -10.92
C THR A 552 -22.60 -18.21 -10.91
N ARG A 553 -23.66 -18.19 -10.08
CA ARG A 553 -24.49 -16.98 -9.89
C ARG A 553 -23.66 -15.77 -9.48
N MET A 554 -22.56 -15.95 -8.74
CA MET A 554 -21.66 -14.85 -8.38
C MET A 554 -20.96 -14.27 -9.62
N GLN A 555 -20.32 -15.11 -10.45
CA GLN A 555 -19.65 -14.72 -11.70
C GLN A 555 -20.56 -14.07 -12.76
N ARG A 556 -21.87 -14.02 -12.53
CA ARG A 556 -22.88 -13.44 -13.43
C ARG A 556 -23.61 -12.24 -12.82
N SER A 557 -23.46 -11.99 -11.53
CA SER A 557 -24.22 -10.98 -10.79
C SER A 557 -23.48 -9.66 -10.64
N PHE A 558 -24.24 -8.57 -10.49
CA PHE A 558 -23.71 -7.27 -10.10
C PHE A 558 -22.98 -7.35 -8.74
N LYS A 559 -23.44 -8.24 -7.84
CA LYS A 559 -22.77 -8.48 -6.55
C LYS A 559 -21.36 -9.07 -6.74
N GLY A 560 -21.19 -10.03 -7.66
CA GLY A 560 -19.88 -10.61 -7.97
C GLY A 560 -18.92 -9.62 -8.62
N LEU A 561 -19.42 -8.75 -9.51
CA LEU A 561 -18.67 -7.62 -10.02
C LEU A 561 -18.16 -6.75 -8.86
N LEU A 562 -19.05 -6.26 -7.99
CA LEU A 562 -18.68 -5.41 -6.86
C LEU A 562 -17.65 -6.07 -5.92
N CYS A 563 -17.85 -7.34 -5.55
CA CYS A 563 -16.89 -8.09 -4.75
C CYS A 563 -15.52 -8.19 -5.42
N SER A 564 -15.46 -8.53 -6.72
CA SER A 564 -14.19 -8.66 -7.45
C SER A 564 -13.41 -7.34 -7.53
N LEU A 565 -14.09 -6.21 -7.78
CA LEU A 565 -13.44 -4.91 -7.85
C LEU A 565 -12.93 -4.44 -6.48
N LEU A 566 -13.65 -4.74 -5.40
CA LEU A 566 -13.21 -4.41 -4.04
C LEU A 566 -12.07 -5.32 -3.56
N CYS A 567 -12.11 -6.63 -3.85
CA CYS A 567 -10.99 -7.55 -3.60
C CYS A 567 -9.71 -7.12 -4.32
N ASP A 568 -9.81 -6.80 -5.61
CA ASP A 568 -8.68 -6.41 -6.44
C ASP A 568 -8.12 -5.04 -6.01
N LEU A 569 -9.00 -4.09 -5.64
CA LEU A 569 -8.61 -2.79 -5.07
C LEU A 569 -7.89 -2.94 -3.72
N LEU A 570 -8.47 -3.67 -2.75
CA LEU A 570 -7.86 -3.88 -1.42
C LEU A 570 -6.53 -4.65 -1.50
N SER A 571 -6.40 -5.54 -2.49
CA SER A 571 -5.14 -6.24 -2.78
C SER A 571 -4.07 -5.27 -3.30
N LYS A 572 -4.43 -4.35 -4.20
CA LYS A 572 -3.53 -3.37 -4.83
C LYS A 572 -3.27 -2.10 -4.01
N LYS A 573 -4.13 -1.79 -3.02
CA LYS A 573 -4.09 -0.56 -2.21
C LYS A 573 -4.43 -0.84 -0.73
N PRO A 574 -3.42 -1.05 0.14
CA PRO A 574 -3.62 -1.22 1.58
C PRO A 574 -4.29 -0.01 2.23
N ASP A 575 -3.83 1.20 1.87
CA ASP A 575 -4.23 2.52 2.37
C ASP A 575 -5.75 2.79 2.28
N PHE A 576 -6.48 2.04 1.44
CA PHE A 576 -7.94 2.12 1.39
C PHE A 576 -8.62 1.71 2.71
N VAL A 577 -8.01 0.82 3.48
CA VAL A 577 -8.56 0.35 4.77
C VAL A 577 -8.66 1.49 5.79
N GLU A 578 -7.79 2.50 5.73
CA GLU A 578 -7.91 3.71 6.57
C GLU A 578 -9.13 4.55 6.17
N ILE A 579 -9.29 4.80 4.86
CA ILE A 579 -10.35 5.65 4.29
C ILE A 579 -11.76 5.10 4.59
N ALA A 580 -11.86 3.78 4.75
CA ALA A 580 -13.11 3.05 5.02
C ALA A 580 -13.12 2.31 6.38
N HIS A 581 -12.20 2.62 7.30
CA HIS A 581 -12.05 1.93 8.59
C HIS A 581 -13.37 1.86 9.38
N ASP A 582 -14.04 3.01 9.55
CA ASP A 582 -15.34 3.14 10.23
C ASP A 582 -16.51 2.43 9.52
N MET A 583 -16.33 2.04 8.25
CA MET A 583 -17.30 1.28 7.46
C MET A 583 -17.05 -0.22 7.58
N PHE A 584 -15.79 -0.64 7.72
CA PHE A 584 -15.41 -2.03 7.92
C PHE A 584 -15.58 -2.47 9.39
N MET A 585 -15.19 -1.66 10.37
CA MET A 585 -15.28 -2.01 11.81
C MET A 585 -16.71 -2.19 12.33
N LYS A 586 -17.72 -1.67 11.63
CA LYS A 586 -19.15 -1.86 11.97
C LYS A 586 -19.73 -3.17 11.41
N ALA A 587 -18.93 -3.92 10.65
CA ALA A 587 -19.39 -5.06 9.87
C ALA A 587 -18.74 -6.35 10.40
N GLN A 588 -19.45 -7.08 11.28
CA GLN A 588 -19.07 -8.43 11.73
C GLN A 588 -19.31 -9.45 10.61
N ARG A 589 -18.69 -9.23 9.44
CA ARG A 589 -18.91 -9.98 8.21
C ARG A 589 -17.85 -11.05 8.04
N LEU A 590 -18.31 -12.29 7.88
CA LEU A 590 -17.52 -13.50 7.75
C LEU A 590 -17.59 -14.08 6.32
N SER A 591 -18.60 -13.68 5.53
CA SER A 591 -18.89 -14.24 4.22
C SER A 591 -19.35 -13.19 3.20
N THR A 592 -19.32 -13.57 1.92
CA THR A 592 -19.85 -12.76 0.83
C THR A 592 -21.36 -12.55 0.95
N PHE A 593 -22.11 -13.42 1.62
CA PHE A 593 -23.56 -13.30 1.78
C PHE A 593 -23.94 -12.08 2.61
N ASP A 594 -23.16 -11.76 3.64
CA ASP A 594 -23.43 -10.73 4.64
C ASP A 594 -23.43 -9.29 4.06
N TRP A 595 -22.84 -9.11 2.88
CA TRP A 595 -22.71 -7.84 2.16
C TRP A 595 -23.91 -7.56 1.24
N SER A 596 -24.56 -6.39 1.35
CA SER A 596 -25.54 -5.96 0.34
C SER A 596 -24.87 -5.25 -0.86
N GLN A 597 -25.48 -5.37 -2.05
CA GLN A 597 -25.03 -4.65 -3.26
C GLN A 597 -24.96 -3.13 -3.03
N LYS A 598 -25.89 -2.56 -2.24
CA LYS A 598 -25.95 -1.12 -1.95
C LYS A 598 -24.75 -0.65 -1.13
N GLU A 599 -24.30 -1.44 -0.14
CA GLU A 599 -23.13 -1.12 0.67
C GLU A 599 -21.84 -1.25 -0.15
N LEU A 600 -21.67 -2.36 -0.88
CA LEU A 600 -20.50 -2.57 -1.74
C LEU A 600 -20.37 -1.46 -2.81
N SER A 601 -21.49 -1.09 -3.44
CA SER A 601 -21.56 0.05 -4.38
C SER A 601 -21.14 1.36 -3.71
N LYS A 602 -21.65 1.64 -2.50
CA LYS A 602 -21.30 2.83 -1.73
C LYS A 602 -19.81 2.87 -1.38
N ILE A 603 -19.24 1.75 -0.94
CA ILE A 603 -17.82 1.64 -0.56
C ILE A 603 -16.91 1.99 -1.74
N LEU A 604 -17.18 1.46 -2.95
CA LEU A 604 -16.38 1.81 -4.14
C LEU A 604 -16.62 3.26 -4.60
N LEU A 605 -17.87 3.75 -4.56
CA LEU A 605 -18.19 5.14 -4.95
C LEU A 605 -17.58 6.18 -3.98
N ASP A 606 -17.58 5.92 -2.68
CA ASP A 606 -16.99 6.81 -1.68
C ASP A 606 -15.45 6.78 -1.77
N TYR A 607 -14.83 5.64 -2.15
CA TYR A 607 -13.41 5.61 -2.51
C TYR A 607 -13.10 6.52 -3.72
N CYS A 608 -13.83 6.35 -4.84
CA CYS A 608 -13.61 7.12 -6.07
C CYS A 608 -13.83 8.64 -5.91
N LYS A 609 -14.54 9.07 -4.86
CA LYS A 609 -14.74 10.49 -4.49
C LYS A 609 -13.69 11.04 -3.53
N ARG A 610 -13.17 10.22 -2.61
CA ARG A 610 -12.17 10.62 -1.60
C ARG A 610 -10.73 10.48 -2.10
N SER A 611 -10.47 9.49 -2.95
CA SER A 611 -9.15 9.15 -3.44
C SER A 611 -8.80 9.96 -4.69
N LEU A 612 -7.63 10.61 -4.68
CA LEU A 612 -7.03 11.22 -5.88
C LEU A 612 -6.42 10.16 -6.83
N GLN A 613 -6.43 8.88 -6.45
CA GLN A 613 -5.86 7.80 -7.26
C GLN A 613 -6.69 7.59 -8.54
N PRO A 614 -6.08 7.63 -9.73
CA PRO A 614 -6.76 7.30 -10.98
C PRO A 614 -7.02 5.79 -11.12
N ILE A 615 -8.17 5.43 -11.69
CA ILE A 615 -8.63 4.05 -11.88
C ILE A 615 -9.01 3.82 -13.34
N CYS A 616 -8.55 2.70 -13.91
CA CYS A 616 -9.03 2.19 -15.19
C CYS A 616 -9.68 0.82 -14.97
N LEU A 617 -10.99 0.75 -15.18
CA LEU A 617 -11.79 -0.46 -15.03
C LEU A 617 -11.93 -1.18 -16.37
N PHE A 618 -11.85 -2.50 -16.37
CA PHE A 618 -12.18 -3.36 -17.50
C PHE A 618 -13.32 -4.31 -17.10
N VAL A 619 -14.41 -4.33 -17.87
CA VAL A 619 -15.54 -5.24 -17.67
C VAL A 619 -15.80 -6.00 -18.95
N ASP A 620 -15.51 -7.30 -18.95
CA ASP A 620 -15.76 -8.18 -20.09
C ASP A 620 -17.09 -8.92 -19.95
N GLY A 621 -17.81 -9.07 -21.06
CA GLY A 621 -19.00 -9.93 -21.16
C GLY A 621 -20.26 -9.36 -20.52
N LEU A 622 -20.58 -8.07 -20.72
CA LEU A 622 -21.86 -7.52 -20.19
C LEU A 622 -23.11 -8.29 -20.69
N ASP A 623 -23.03 -8.95 -21.85
CA ASP A 623 -24.07 -9.86 -22.37
C ASP A 623 -24.09 -11.27 -21.76
N GLU A 624 -23.19 -11.56 -20.80
CA GLU A 624 -23.17 -12.82 -20.01
C GLU A 624 -23.65 -12.61 -18.55
N ALA A 625 -23.96 -11.37 -18.16
CA ALA A 625 -24.53 -11.02 -16.85
C ALA A 625 -25.95 -11.60 -16.63
N LEU A 626 -26.42 -11.59 -15.38
CA LEU A 626 -27.80 -11.98 -15.06
C LEU A 626 -28.81 -10.99 -15.66
N PRO A 627 -29.83 -11.46 -16.42
CA PRO A 627 -30.83 -10.61 -17.04
C PRO A 627 -31.75 -9.96 -16.00
N GLY A 628 -32.40 -8.86 -16.39
CA GLY A 628 -33.23 -8.06 -15.48
C GLY A 628 -32.40 -7.08 -14.67
N GLN A 629 -32.59 -7.05 -13.35
CA GLN A 629 -32.07 -5.95 -12.52
C GLN A 629 -30.53 -5.93 -12.40
N ASP A 630 -29.85 -7.07 -12.32
CA ASP A 630 -28.38 -7.12 -12.16
C ASP A 630 -27.62 -6.42 -13.31
N VAL A 631 -28.03 -6.61 -14.57
CA VAL A 631 -27.42 -5.92 -15.71
C VAL A 631 -27.77 -4.43 -15.75
N LEU A 632 -28.98 -4.03 -15.36
CA LEU A 632 -29.39 -2.62 -15.26
C LEU A 632 -28.63 -1.88 -14.14
N ASP A 633 -28.53 -2.48 -12.95
CA ASP A 633 -27.76 -1.96 -11.84
C ASP A 633 -26.28 -1.84 -12.20
N THR A 634 -25.73 -2.83 -12.93
CA THR A 634 -24.35 -2.77 -13.45
C THR A 634 -24.16 -1.59 -14.40
N LEU A 635 -25.03 -1.40 -15.39
CA LEU A 635 -24.96 -0.28 -16.33
C LEU A 635 -25.10 1.08 -15.62
N GLN A 636 -26.04 1.20 -14.68
CA GLN A 636 -26.22 2.40 -13.86
C GLN A 636 -25.00 2.68 -12.99
N PHE A 637 -24.42 1.66 -12.36
CA PHE A 637 -23.24 1.77 -11.50
C PHE A 637 -22.00 2.23 -12.27
N LEU A 638 -21.73 1.65 -13.43
CA LEU A 638 -20.61 2.06 -14.30
C LEU A 638 -20.76 3.53 -14.73
N LYS A 639 -21.97 3.94 -15.11
CA LYS A 639 -22.30 5.32 -15.49
C LYS A 639 -22.20 6.30 -14.31
N CYS A 640 -22.57 5.87 -13.11
CA CYS A 640 -22.41 6.62 -11.86
C CYS A 640 -20.94 6.78 -11.45
N LEU A 641 -20.12 5.73 -11.58
CA LEU A 641 -18.67 5.79 -11.30
C LEU A 641 -17.98 6.85 -12.16
N THR A 642 -18.11 6.75 -13.48
CA THR A 642 -17.44 7.66 -14.42
C THR A 642 -18.00 9.08 -14.39
N SER A 643 -19.28 9.25 -14.03
CA SER A 643 -19.87 10.59 -13.83
C SER A 643 -19.51 11.22 -12.48
N SER A 644 -19.20 10.41 -11.45
CA SER A 644 -18.90 10.91 -10.10
C SER A 644 -17.45 11.36 -9.93
N SER A 645 -16.52 10.91 -10.78
CA SER A 645 -15.11 11.32 -10.71
C SER A 645 -14.41 11.21 -12.06
N ALA A 646 -13.80 12.31 -12.48
CA ALA A 646 -12.91 12.35 -13.65
C ALA A 646 -11.60 11.55 -13.46
N SER A 647 -11.35 10.95 -12.28
CA SER A 647 -10.23 10.01 -12.09
C SER A 647 -10.54 8.57 -12.52
N VAL A 648 -11.78 8.27 -12.93
CA VAL A 648 -12.23 6.92 -13.30
C VAL A 648 -12.57 6.83 -14.79
N LYS A 649 -12.03 5.82 -15.48
CA LYS A 649 -12.47 5.43 -16.84
C LYS A 649 -12.74 3.93 -16.94
N THR A 650 -13.58 3.52 -17.89
CA THR A 650 -14.03 2.12 -18.04
C THR A 650 -13.95 1.65 -19.49
N CYS A 651 -13.28 0.53 -19.75
CA CYS A 651 -13.42 -0.24 -20.98
C CYS A 651 -14.46 -1.36 -20.74
N VAL A 652 -15.47 -1.47 -21.60
CA VAL A 652 -16.52 -2.49 -21.52
C VAL A 652 -16.56 -3.34 -22.79
N SER A 653 -16.86 -4.64 -22.67
CA SER A 653 -17.18 -5.49 -23.82
C SER A 653 -18.62 -6.02 -23.76
N SER A 654 -19.26 -6.12 -24.92
CA SER A 654 -20.57 -6.76 -25.07
C SER A 654 -20.85 -7.14 -26.53
N ARG A 655 -21.98 -7.81 -26.77
CA ARG A 655 -22.64 -7.83 -28.07
C ARG A 655 -23.30 -6.48 -28.40
N PRO A 656 -23.55 -6.16 -29.69
CA PRO A 656 -24.27 -4.96 -30.11
C PRO A 656 -25.81 -5.07 -29.91
N GLU A 657 -26.25 -5.70 -28.82
CA GLU A 657 -27.67 -5.79 -28.46
C GLU A 657 -28.23 -4.43 -28.03
N ARG A 658 -29.51 -4.19 -28.30
CA ARG A 658 -30.26 -2.94 -28.02
C ARG A 658 -29.90 -2.26 -26.72
N LEU A 659 -29.88 -3.01 -25.61
CA LEU A 659 -29.61 -2.48 -24.28
C LEU A 659 -28.24 -1.80 -24.21
N PHE A 660 -27.22 -2.40 -24.81
CA PHE A 660 -25.86 -1.86 -24.83
C PHE A 660 -25.71 -0.74 -25.86
N ARG A 661 -26.35 -0.86 -27.04
CA ARG A 661 -26.39 0.22 -28.04
C ARG A 661 -26.98 1.52 -27.48
N LEU A 662 -28.12 1.44 -26.79
CA LEU A 662 -28.75 2.58 -26.10
C LEU A 662 -27.86 3.23 -25.03
N HIS A 663 -26.84 2.53 -24.51
CA HIS A 663 -25.90 3.05 -23.52
C HIS A 663 -24.56 3.50 -24.11
N PHE A 664 -24.12 2.93 -25.24
CA PHE A 664 -22.73 3.03 -25.71
C PHE A 664 -22.55 3.43 -27.19
N ASP A 665 -23.60 3.56 -28.02
CA ASP A 665 -23.47 4.00 -29.42
C ASP A 665 -22.87 5.42 -29.57
N THR A 666 -22.95 6.24 -28.52
CA THR A 666 -22.34 7.58 -28.45
C THR A 666 -20.91 7.58 -27.88
N CYS A 667 -20.42 6.43 -27.42
CA CYS A 667 -19.08 6.28 -26.86
C CYS A 667 -18.07 5.85 -27.94
N PRO A 668 -16.77 6.16 -27.78
CA PRO A 668 -15.72 5.59 -28.61
C PRO A 668 -15.80 4.07 -28.65
N SER A 669 -15.75 3.48 -29.85
CA SER A 669 -15.95 2.04 -30.01
C SER A 669 -15.06 1.35 -31.03
N LEU A 670 -14.89 0.05 -30.81
CA LEU A 670 -14.19 -0.90 -31.68
C LEU A 670 -15.11 -2.09 -31.91
N LYS A 671 -15.55 -2.25 -33.16
CA LYS A 671 -16.29 -3.43 -33.61
C LYS A 671 -15.30 -4.52 -34.00
N MET A 672 -15.22 -5.57 -33.20
CA MET A 672 -14.15 -6.56 -33.33
C MET A 672 -14.22 -7.35 -34.64
N HIS A 673 -15.42 -7.81 -35.01
CA HIS A 673 -15.67 -8.59 -36.23
C HIS A 673 -15.29 -7.86 -37.54
N GLU A 674 -15.42 -6.53 -37.60
CA GLU A 674 -15.00 -5.73 -38.76
C GLU A 674 -13.46 -5.64 -38.89
N LEU A 675 -12.70 -5.96 -37.84
CA LEU A 675 -11.26 -5.67 -37.75
C LEU A 675 -10.38 -6.92 -37.56
N THR A 676 -10.95 -8.08 -37.26
CA THR A 676 -10.23 -9.34 -37.03
C THR A 676 -9.76 -10.06 -38.30
N LEU A 677 -10.23 -9.71 -39.50
CA LEU A 677 -9.95 -10.43 -40.76
C LEU A 677 -8.46 -10.77 -40.95
N LEU A 678 -7.56 -9.79 -40.87
CA LEU A 678 -6.11 -10.04 -41.03
C LEU A 678 -5.48 -10.82 -39.86
N ASP A 679 -6.08 -10.81 -38.67
CA ASP A 679 -5.62 -11.62 -37.54
C ASP A 679 -6.10 -13.08 -37.67
N ILE A 680 -7.29 -13.29 -38.26
CA ILE A 680 -7.83 -14.61 -38.59
C ILE A 680 -7.02 -15.26 -39.71
N ALA A 681 -6.65 -14.51 -40.75
CA ALA A 681 -5.78 -15.00 -41.82
C ALA A 681 -4.45 -15.52 -41.24
N LYS A 682 -3.75 -14.67 -40.49
CA LYS A 682 -2.46 -15.03 -39.84
C LYS A 682 -2.58 -16.20 -38.87
N TYR A 683 -3.65 -16.26 -38.08
CA TYR A 683 -3.90 -17.40 -37.20
C TYR A 683 -4.06 -18.70 -38.00
N SER A 684 -4.87 -18.68 -39.06
CA SER A 684 -5.19 -19.87 -39.86
C SER A 684 -3.95 -20.35 -40.64
N GLU A 685 -3.18 -19.41 -41.18
CA GLU A 685 -1.90 -19.66 -41.85
C GLU A 685 -0.87 -20.28 -40.89
N TYR A 686 -0.61 -19.63 -39.74
CA TYR A 686 0.32 -20.11 -38.72
C TYR A 686 -0.05 -21.51 -38.22
N ALA A 687 -1.31 -21.70 -37.82
CA ALA A 687 -1.78 -22.98 -37.27
C ALA A 687 -1.72 -24.12 -38.29
N MET A 688 -1.92 -23.84 -39.59
CA MET A 688 -1.72 -24.82 -40.65
C MET A 688 -0.24 -25.15 -40.83
N VAL A 689 0.62 -24.16 -41.03
CA VAL A 689 2.07 -24.36 -41.23
C VAL A 689 2.72 -25.12 -40.04
N GLU A 690 2.30 -24.82 -38.81
CA GLU A 690 2.78 -25.50 -37.60
C GLU A 690 2.27 -26.96 -37.47
N SER A 691 1.13 -27.29 -38.06
CA SER A 691 0.41 -28.56 -37.82
C SER A 691 0.33 -29.52 -39.02
N THR A 692 0.67 -29.12 -40.24
CA THR A 692 0.60 -29.98 -41.43
C THR A 692 1.97 -30.48 -41.86
N LEU A 693 2.17 -31.80 -41.86
CA LEU A 693 3.43 -32.45 -42.30
C LEU A 693 3.54 -32.60 -43.84
N LEU A 694 2.55 -32.09 -44.58
CA LEU A 694 2.41 -32.19 -46.03
C LEU A 694 1.90 -30.85 -46.58
N GLU A 695 2.44 -30.39 -47.71
CA GLU A 695 1.84 -29.26 -48.43
C GLU A 695 0.44 -29.64 -48.96
N PRO A 696 -0.57 -28.74 -48.90
CA PRO A 696 -1.90 -29.04 -49.42
C PRO A 696 -1.86 -29.21 -50.94
N ARG A 697 -2.32 -30.37 -51.43
CA ARG A 697 -2.25 -30.73 -52.86
C ARG A 697 -3.02 -29.75 -53.75
N GLY A 698 -2.30 -28.80 -54.35
CA GLY A 698 -2.82 -27.84 -55.32
C GLY A 698 -3.54 -26.62 -54.73
N GLN A 699 -3.23 -26.22 -53.49
CA GLN A 699 -3.65 -24.95 -52.88
C GLN A 699 -2.54 -24.43 -51.93
N LYS A 700 -2.17 -23.15 -51.99
CA LYS A 700 -1.19 -22.60 -51.03
C LYS A 700 -1.90 -22.32 -49.69
N VAL A 701 -1.18 -22.51 -48.58
CA VAL A 701 -1.73 -22.23 -47.23
C VAL A 701 -2.21 -20.77 -47.06
N PRO A 702 -1.50 -19.74 -47.55
CA PRO A 702 -1.97 -18.35 -47.48
C PRO A 702 -3.29 -18.10 -48.22
N ASP A 703 -3.56 -18.82 -49.32
CA ASP A 703 -4.81 -18.71 -50.09
C ASP A 703 -5.98 -19.25 -49.26
N LEU A 704 -5.80 -20.43 -48.66
CA LEU A 704 -6.80 -21.09 -47.82
C LEU A 704 -7.04 -20.28 -46.54
N ALA A 705 -5.99 -19.75 -45.91
CA ALA A 705 -6.08 -18.87 -44.75
C ALA A 705 -6.80 -17.54 -45.07
N SER A 706 -6.49 -16.93 -46.22
CA SER A 706 -7.18 -15.74 -46.72
C SER A 706 -8.65 -16.01 -47.02
N HIS A 707 -8.97 -17.19 -47.54
CA HIS A 707 -10.35 -17.61 -47.78
C HIS A 707 -11.11 -17.80 -46.45
N ILE A 708 -10.54 -18.52 -45.48
CA ILE A 708 -11.10 -18.66 -44.11
C ILE A 708 -11.35 -17.29 -43.49
N ALA A 709 -10.41 -16.35 -43.60
CA ALA A 709 -10.56 -15.00 -43.09
C ALA A 709 -11.77 -14.26 -43.68
N ARG A 710 -11.88 -14.20 -45.01
CA ARG A 710 -13.03 -13.58 -45.71
C ARG A 710 -14.34 -14.27 -45.34
N VAL A 711 -14.35 -15.60 -45.33
CA VAL A 711 -15.54 -16.44 -45.11
C VAL A 711 -15.99 -16.47 -43.66
N SER A 712 -15.15 -16.08 -42.70
CA SER A 712 -15.50 -16.05 -41.27
C SER A 712 -16.45 -14.91 -40.84
N ASP A 713 -16.59 -13.85 -41.65
CA ASP A 713 -17.24 -12.57 -41.28
C ASP A 713 -16.83 -12.07 -39.86
N GLY A 714 -15.56 -12.26 -39.51
CA GLY A 714 -14.97 -11.88 -38.22
C GLY A 714 -15.27 -12.81 -37.04
N ILE A 715 -15.98 -13.93 -37.23
CA ILE A 715 -16.22 -14.95 -36.21
C ILE A 715 -14.97 -15.83 -36.05
N PHE A 716 -14.07 -15.38 -35.17
CA PHE A 716 -12.79 -16.04 -34.87
C PHE A 716 -12.97 -17.52 -34.46
N LEU A 717 -13.99 -17.85 -33.67
CA LEU A 717 -14.30 -19.23 -33.26
C LEU A 717 -14.60 -20.16 -34.46
N TRP A 718 -15.36 -19.69 -35.45
CA TRP A 718 -15.63 -20.48 -36.66
C TRP A 718 -14.32 -20.76 -37.41
N ALA A 719 -13.47 -19.74 -37.54
CA ALA A 719 -12.17 -19.89 -38.18
C ALA A 719 -11.24 -20.87 -37.44
N VAL A 720 -11.23 -20.86 -36.11
CA VAL A 720 -10.48 -21.85 -35.29
C VAL A 720 -10.95 -23.27 -35.56
N LEU A 721 -12.26 -23.51 -35.45
CA LEU A 721 -12.85 -24.85 -35.62
C LEU A 721 -12.67 -25.39 -37.04
N VAL A 722 -12.84 -24.54 -38.05
CA VAL A 722 -12.67 -24.94 -39.46
C VAL A 722 -11.18 -25.09 -39.82
N THR A 723 -10.28 -24.25 -39.29
CA THR A 723 -8.83 -24.46 -39.42
C THR A 723 -8.41 -25.82 -38.85
N GLN A 724 -8.87 -26.18 -37.65
CA GLN A 724 -8.58 -27.49 -37.04
C GLN A 724 -9.19 -28.66 -37.84
N SER A 725 -10.41 -28.48 -38.38
CA SER A 725 -11.04 -29.47 -39.27
C SER A 725 -10.28 -29.67 -40.57
N LEU A 726 -9.73 -28.61 -41.14
CA LEU A 726 -8.92 -28.62 -42.37
C LEU A 726 -7.54 -29.23 -42.13
N ILE A 727 -6.83 -28.87 -41.04
CA ILE A 727 -5.58 -29.52 -40.63
C ILE A 727 -5.77 -31.03 -40.49
N ARG A 728 -6.87 -31.46 -39.84
CA ARG A 728 -7.23 -32.88 -39.70
C ARG A 728 -7.53 -33.54 -41.06
N GLY A 729 -8.09 -32.81 -42.03
CA GLY A 729 -8.31 -33.32 -43.39
C GLY A 729 -7.01 -33.46 -44.19
N ILE A 730 -6.17 -32.42 -44.18
CA ILE A 730 -4.88 -32.40 -44.88
C ILE A 730 -3.98 -33.53 -44.38
N ASN A 731 -3.85 -33.69 -43.06
CA ASN A 731 -3.07 -34.78 -42.46
C ASN A 731 -3.68 -36.19 -42.69
N ASN A 732 -4.97 -36.28 -43.01
CA ASN A 732 -5.64 -37.53 -43.40
C ASN A 732 -5.64 -37.77 -44.93
N GLY A 733 -5.15 -36.84 -45.74
CA GLY A 733 -5.09 -36.97 -47.20
C GLY A 733 -6.37 -36.61 -47.96
N ASP A 734 -7.23 -35.76 -47.40
CA ASP A 734 -8.45 -35.25 -48.05
C ASP A 734 -8.21 -34.68 -49.47
N SER A 735 -9.16 -34.93 -50.38
CA SER A 735 -9.17 -34.33 -51.71
C SER A 735 -9.58 -32.84 -51.68
N ARG A 736 -9.26 -32.09 -52.73
CA ARG A 736 -9.66 -30.67 -52.88
C ARG A 736 -11.16 -30.46 -52.64
N GLU A 737 -12.01 -31.35 -53.15
CA GLU A 737 -13.47 -31.30 -52.93
C GLU A 737 -13.87 -31.53 -51.47
N GLN A 738 -13.18 -32.43 -50.77
CA GLN A 738 -13.40 -32.69 -49.35
C GLN A 738 -12.94 -31.51 -48.49
N THR A 739 -11.81 -30.88 -48.83
CA THR A 739 -11.34 -29.61 -48.26
C THR A 739 -12.39 -28.50 -48.42
N TRP A 740 -12.93 -28.31 -49.63
CA TRP A 740 -14.01 -27.35 -49.88
C TRP A 740 -15.30 -27.70 -49.12
N LYS A 741 -15.64 -28.98 -48.99
CA LYS A 741 -16.79 -29.44 -48.21
C LYS A 741 -16.64 -29.12 -46.71
N ARG A 742 -15.44 -29.32 -46.12
CA ARG A 742 -15.15 -28.90 -44.74
C ARG A 742 -15.24 -27.38 -44.56
N LEU A 743 -14.71 -26.62 -45.51
CA LEU A 743 -14.73 -25.15 -45.49
C LEU A 743 -16.14 -24.56 -45.61
N ARG A 744 -17.06 -25.27 -46.28
CA ARG A 744 -18.49 -24.92 -46.34
C ARG A 744 -19.27 -25.42 -45.11
N SER A 745 -18.89 -26.54 -44.50
CA SER A 745 -19.60 -27.16 -43.38
C SER A 745 -19.68 -26.28 -42.11
N MET A 746 -20.76 -26.45 -41.34
CA MET A 746 -20.96 -25.78 -40.06
C MET A 746 -20.41 -26.65 -38.90
N PRO A 747 -19.54 -26.11 -38.01
CA PRO A 747 -19.09 -26.82 -36.82
C PRO A 747 -20.18 -26.96 -35.73
N GLN A 748 -20.20 -28.10 -35.02
CA GLN A 748 -21.17 -28.37 -33.94
C GLN A 748 -21.10 -27.34 -32.81
N ASP A 749 -19.91 -27.00 -32.33
CA ASP A 749 -19.72 -26.03 -31.24
C ASP A 749 -20.31 -24.64 -31.57
N LEU A 750 -20.53 -24.34 -32.86
CA LEU A 750 -21.19 -23.13 -33.34
C LEU A 750 -22.73 -23.27 -33.41
N MET A 751 -23.26 -24.48 -33.66
CA MET A 751 -24.69 -24.80 -33.47
C MET A 751 -25.06 -24.59 -32.00
N ASP A 752 -24.25 -25.16 -31.10
CA ASP A 752 -24.43 -25.09 -29.66
C ASP A 752 -24.37 -23.63 -29.17
N LEU A 753 -23.44 -22.82 -29.72
CA LEU A 753 -23.37 -21.39 -29.45
C LEU A 753 -24.63 -20.64 -29.94
N TYR A 754 -25.21 -20.97 -31.10
CA TYR A 754 -26.44 -20.29 -31.55
C TYR A 754 -27.69 -20.77 -30.79
N HIS A 755 -27.75 -22.03 -30.35
CA HIS A 755 -28.76 -22.49 -29.38
C HIS A 755 -28.64 -21.75 -28.03
N ASP A 756 -27.42 -21.48 -27.53
CA ASP A 756 -27.19 -20.62 -26.35
C ASP A 756 -27.70 -19.17 -26.53
N ILE A 757 -27.90 -18.73 -27.78
CA ILE A 757 -28.31 -17.38 -28.12
C ILE A 757 -29.83 -17.29 -28.29
N LEU A 758 -30.46 -18.21 -29.03
CA LEU A 758 -31.93 -18.30 -29.07
C LEU A 758 -32.54 -18.64 -27.71
N SER A 759 -31.83 -19.34 -26.82
CA SER A 759 -32.29 -19.55 -25.44
C SER A 759 -32.34 -18.27 -24.60
N ARG A 760 -31.74 -17.15 -25.05
CA ARG A 760 -31.80 -15.86 -24.34
C ARG A 760 -33.14 -15.14 -24.53
N SER A 761 -33.75 -15.26 -25.71
CA SER A 761 -35.09 -14.73 -25.99
C SER A 761 -36.23 -15.67 -25.59
N ALA A 762 -35.92 -16.89 -25.11
CA ALA A 762 -36.90 -17.88 -24.66
C ALA A 762 -37.93 -17.40 -23.62
N PRO A 763 -37.63 -16.49 -22.66
CA PRO A 763 -38.63 -15.99 -21.70
C PRO A 763 -39.78 -15.23 -22.37
N ASP A 764 -39.46 -14.37 -23.33
CA ASP A 764 -40.43 -13.51 -24.05
C ASP A 764 -40.96 -14.18 -25.33
N ARG A 765 -40.33 -15.28 -25.78
CA ARG A 765 -40.69 -16.05 -26.97
C ARG A 765 -42.19 -16.41 -27.06
N PRO A 766 -42.93 -16.74 -25.99
CA PRO A 766 -44.38 -17.00 -26.08
C PRO A 766 -45.20 -15.79 -26.54
N ILE A 767 -44.75 -14.56 -26.27
CA ILE A 767 -45.43 -13.32 -26.69
C ILE A 767 -45.30 -13.15 -28.20
N TYR A 768 -44.10 -13.38 -28.72
CA TYR A 768 -43.77 -13.16 -30.13
C TYR A 768 -43.88 -14.43 -31.00
N GLN A 769 -44.23 -15.59 -30.45
CA GLN A 769 -44.11 -16.90 -31.12
C GLN A 769 -44.81 -16.95 -32.49
N LYS A 770 -46.01 -16.35 -32.59
CA LYS A 770 -46.78 -16.27 -33.84
C LYS A 770 -46.05 -15.43 -34.89
N ASP A 771 -45.61 -14.24 -34.52
CA ASP A 771 -44.97 -13.29 -35.43
C ASP A 771 -43.58 -13.77 -35.82
N VAL A 772 -42.84 -14.40 -34.91
CA VAL A 772 -41.54 -15.05 -35.15
C VAL A 772 -41.67 -16.20 -36.13
N SER A 773 -42.68 -17.05 -35.97
CA SER A 773 -42.97 -18.13 -36.92
C SER A 773 -43.32 -17.56 -38.30
N LEU A 774 -44.19 -16.53 -38.36
CA LEU A 774 -44.55 -15.87 -39.61
C LEU A 774 -43.32 -15.22 -40.28
N ILE A 775 -42.49 -14.49 -39.54
CA ILE A 775 -41.26 -13.86 -40.03
C ILE A 775 -40.25 -14.89 -40.53
N LEU A 776 -40.07 -16.02 -39.83
CA LEU A 776 -39.18 -17.09 -40.29
C LEU A 776 -39.67 -17.75 -41.59
N ASN A 777 -40.97 -17.96 -41.74
CA ASN A 777 -41.56 -18.47 -42.98
C ASN A 777 -41.49 -17.45 -44.13
N LEU A 778 -41.75 -16.16 -43.85
CA LEU A 778 -41.61 -15.06 -44.82
C LEU A 778 -40.16 -14.85 -45.25
N LEU A 779 -39.20 -15.03 -44.33
CA LEU A 779 -37.79 -15.14 -44.67
C LEU A 779 -37.60 -16.33 -45.60
N PHE A 780 -37.82 -17.57 -45.16
CA PHE A 780 -37.63 -18.80 -45.95
C PHE A 780 -38.13 -18.70 -47.40
N LEU A 781 -39.36 -18.22 -47.61
CA LEU A 781 -39.97 -18.07 -48.94
C LEU A 781 -39.27 -17.05 -49.87
N ALA A 782 -38.53 -16.11 -49.29
CA ALA A 782 -37.74 -15.10 -49.99
C ALA A 782 -36.22 -15.40 -49.98
N ALA A 783 -35.81 -16.65 -49.70
CA ALA A 783 -34.41 -17.05 -49.69
C ALA A 783 -33.83 -17.10 -51.11
N PRO A 784 -32.72 -16.40 -51.40
CA PRO A 784 -32.00 -16.61 -52.66
C PRO A 784 -31.26 -17.96 -52.64
N SER A 785 -31.03 -18.51 -53.84
CA SER A 785 -30.23 -19.71 -54.08
C SER A 785 -28.76 -19.54 -53.63
N ASP A 786 -28.08 -20.65 -53.35
CA ASP A 786 -26.81 -20.68 -52.62
C ASP A 786 -25.60 -19.97 -53.28
N ASP A 787 -25.72 -19.52 -54.53
CA ASP A 787 -24.68 -18.77 -55.24
C ASP A 787 -24.77 -17.23 -55.09
N GLU A 788 -25.81 -16.69 -54.44
CA GLU A 788 -25.95 -15.23 -54.19
C GLU A 788 -25.43 -14.78 -52.81
N PRO A 789 -24.96 -13.52 -52.67
CA PRO A 789 -24.43 -13.00 -51.41
C PRO A 789 -25.49 -12.90 -50.29
N PRO A 790 -25.08 -12.94 -48.99
CA PRO A 790 -25.99 -13.09 -47.84
C PRO A 790 -26.80 -11.84 -47.44
N SER A 791 -27.13 -10.96 -48.39
CA SER A 791 -28.08 -9.87 -48.22
C SER A 791 -29.49 -10.33 -48.57
N TRP A 792 -30.40 -10.41 -47.60
CA TRP A 792 -31.80 -10.73 -47.92
C TRP A 792 -32.42 -9.56 -48.73
N PRO A 793 -33.19 -9.82 -49.80
CA PRO A 793 -33.88 -8.76 -50.53
C PRO A 793 -35.00 -8.09 -49.72
N MET A 794 -35.41 -8.67 -48.58
CA MET A 794 -36.46 -8.11 -47.73
C MET A 794 -35.96 -6.95 -46.86
N THR A 795 -36.79 -5.91 -46.79
CA THR A 795 -36.62 -4.75 -45.90
C THR A 795 -37.48 -4.90 -44.63
N PRO A 796 -37.17 -4.18 -43.54
CA PRO A 796 -38.06 -4.10 -42.37
C PRO A 796 -39.46 -3.60 -42.72
N PHE A 797 -39.58 -2.70 -43.71
CA PHE A 797 -40.87 -2.24 -44.24
C PHE A 797 -41.66 -3.37 -44.90
N MET A 798 -41.02 -4.21 -45.74
CA MET A 798 -41.68 -5.36 -46.37
C MET A 798 -42.23 -6.35 -45.34
N LEU A 799 -41.46 -6.68 -44.30
CA LEU A 799 -41.97 -7.49 -43.18
C LEU A 799 -43.13 -6.80 -42.47
N THR A 800 -43.02 -5.51 -42.16
CA THR A 800 -44.08 -4.75 -41.47
C THR A 800 -45.42 -4.80 -42.23
N MET A 801 -45.38 -4.71 -43.56
CA MET A 801 -46.57 -4.88 -44.40
C MET A 801 -47.06 -6.33 -44.40
N ALA A 802 -46.17 -7.31 -44.57
CA ALA A 802 -46.51 -8.72 -44.66
C ALA A 802 -47.07 -9.31 -43.34
N THR A 803 -46.70 -8.76 -42.19
CA THR A 803 -47.24 -9.17 -40.88
C THR A 803 -48.49 -8.39 -40.45
N ASN A 804 -48.90 -7.34 -41.17
CA ASN A 804 -49.99 -6.45 -40.77
C ASN A 804 -50.94 -6.15 -41.95
N SER A 805 -51.91 -7.05 -42.16
CA SER A 805 -52.93 -6.98 -43.21
C SER A 805 -53.66 -5.63 -43.24
N ASP A 806 -54.13 -5.15 -42.08
CA ASP A 806 -54.87 -3.90 -41.94
C ASP A 806 -54.05 -2.67 -42.36
N LEU A 807 -52.73 -2.70 -42.14
CA LEU A 807 -51.83 -1.63 -42.52
C LEU A 807 -51.52 -1.68 -44.02
N LEU A 808 -51.29 -2.88 -44.57
CA LEU A 808 -51.07 -3.10 -46.00
C LEU A 808 -52.30 -2.71 -46.82
N GLU A 809 -53.50 -3.16 -46.43
CA GLU A 809 -54.77 -2.82 -47.09
C GLU A 809 -54.98 -1.30 -47.10
N ARG A 810 -54.83 -0.62 -45.95
CA ARG A 810 -54.97 0.85 -45.88
C ARG A 810 -53.89 1.60 -46.67
N TYR A 811 -52.68 1.06 -46.77
CA TYR A 811 -51.60 1.65 -47.57
C TYR A 811 -51.90 1.54 -49.07
N VAL A 812 -52.42 0.40 -49.53
CA VAL A 812 -52.82 0.15 -50.91
C VAL A 812 -54.09 0.94 -51.29
N GLU A 813 -55.12 0.95 -50.43
CA GLU A 813 -56.38 1.67 -50.68
C GLU A 813 -56.24 3.19 -50.67
N ARG A 814 -55.41 3.74 -49.77
CA ARG A 814 -55.44 5.17 -49.40
C ARG A 814 -54.15 5.94 -49.64
N GLY A 815 -53.08 5.27 -50.07
CA GLY A 815 -51.79 5.85 -50.43
C GLY A 815 -51.23 6.81 -49.38
N ASN A 816 -50.74 7.96 -49.85
CA ASN A 816 -50.02 8.99 -49.07
C ASN A 816 -50.88 9.73 -48.00
N THR A 817 -52.04 9.19 -47.62
CA THR A 817 -52.84 9.72 -46.49
C THR A 817 -52.43 9.12 -45.13
N ILE A 818 -51.59 8.08 -45.12
CA ILE A 818 -50.93 7.60 -43.89
C ILE A 818 -49.77 8.54 -43.57
N LEU A 819 -49.79 9.15 -42.39
CA LEU A 819 -48.74 10.04 -41.91
C LEU A 819 -47.41 9.28 -41.75
N GLU A 820 -46.36 9.80 -42.37
CA GLU A 820 -45.02 9.19 -42.47
C GLU A 820 -44.48 8.68 -41.12
N HIS A 821 -44.46 9.52 -40.08
CA HIS A 821 -44.03 9.15 -38.72
C HIS A 821 -44.76 7.94 -38.12
N LYS A 822 -46.02 7.69 -38.54
CA LYS A 822 -46.81 6.55 -38.07
C LYS A 822 -46.39 5.27 -38.78
N LEU A 823 -46.03 5.37 -40.06
CA LEU A 823 -45.44 4.27 -40.82
C LEU A 823 -44.04 3.94 -40.28
N GLU A 824 -43.17 4.95 -40.11
CA GLU A 824 -41.85 4.81 -39.47
C GLU A 824 -41.95 4.15 -38.09
N SER A 825 -42.93 4.55 -37.27
CA SER A 825 -43.17 3.95 -35.95
C SER A 825 -43.48 2.45 -36.02
N GLN A 826 -44.28 2.00 -36.99
CA GLN A 826 -44.56 0.57 -37.20
C GLN A 826 -43.32 -0.18 -37.71
N VAL A 827 -42.58 0.42 -38.65
CA VAL A 827 -41.35 -0.18 -39.21
C VAL A 827 -40.25 -0.29 -38.15
N ASN A 828 -40.13 0.69 -37.26
CA ASN A 828 -39.22 0.62 -36.12
C ASN A 828 -39.69 -0.40 -35.06
N SER A 829 -41.00 -0.54 -34.82
CA SER A 829 -41.56 -1.61 -33.98
C SER A 829 -41.22 -3.01 -34.53
N MET A 830 -41.19 -3.19 -35.86
CA MET A 830 -40.74 -4.44 -36.49
C MET A 830 -39.24 -4.70 -36.26
N LYS A 831 -38.37 -3.68 -36.38
CA LYS A 831 -36.93 -3.80 -36.05
C LYS A 831 -36.72 -4.24 -34.60
N ASP A 832 -37.51 -3.69 -33.69
CA ASP A 832 -37.45 -3.99 -32.26
C ASP A 832 -37.88 -5.44 -31.98
N ILE A 833 -38.91 -5.95 -32.66
CA ILE A 833 -39.34 -7.36 -32.60
C ILE A 833 -38.26 -8.29 -33.17
N LEU A 834 -37.69 -7.97 -34.33
CA LEU A 834 -36.61 -8.75 -34.95
C LEU A 834 -35.42 -8.90 -34.00
N GLU A 835 -34.96 -7.80 -33.39
CA GLU A 835 -33.83 -7.83 -32.48
C GLU A 835 -34.13 -8.61 -31.20
N ALA A 836 -35.29 -8.38 -30.57
CA ALA A 836 -35.68 -9.04 -29.33
C ALA A 836 -35.88 -10.55 -29.51
N ALA A 837 -36.58 -10.97 -30.57
CA ALA A 837 -36.91 -12.37 -30.78
C ALA A 837 -35.72 -13.22 -31.22
N PHE A 838 -34.87 -12.71 -32.12
CA PHE A 838 -33.74 -13.46 -32.68
C PHE A 838 -32.42 -13.25 -31.92
N ALA A 839 -32.43 -12.45 -30.83
CA ALA A 839 -31.26 -12.20 -29.97
C ALA A 839 -29.99 -11.79 -30.76
N GLY A 840 -30.17 -10.99 -31.81
CA GLY A 840 -29.11 -10.54 -32.72
C GLY A 840 -28.63 -11.55 -33.76
N LEU A 841 -29.27 -12.71 -33.92
CA LEU A 841 -29.02 -13.61 -35.07
C LEU A 841 -29.65 -13.10 -36.37
N VAL A 842 -30.68 -12.26 -36.28
CA VAL A 842 -31.20 -11.48 -37.41
C VAL A 842 -30.90 -10.01 -37.12
N VAL A 843 -30.35 -9.29 -38.10
CA VAL A 843 -29.92 -7.89 -37.99
C VAL A 843 -30.39 -7.08 -39.20
N VAL A 844 -30.52 -5.76 -39.02
CA VAL A 844 -30.79 -4.82 -40.13
C VAL A 844 -29.49 -4.13 -40.52
N LYS A 845 -29.10 -4.25 -41.79
CA LYS A 845 -27.95 -3.56 -42.41
C LYS A 845 -28.49 -2.45 -43.32
N TYR A 846 -27.74 -1.34 -43.41
CA TYR A 846 -28.08 -0.20 -44.27
C TYR A 846 -27.27 -0.28 -45.56
N ASP A 847 -27.94 -0.34 -46.70
CA ASP A 847 -27.31 -0.28 -48.01
C ASP A 847 -26.91 1.17 -48.35
N ARG A 848 -25.76 1.34 -49.02
CA ARG A 848 -25.17 2.64 -49.38
C ARG A 848 -24.75 2.72 -50.86
N HIS A 849 -25.46 2.03 -51.74
CA HIS A 849 -25.19 2.02 -53.18
C HIS A 849 -25.84 3.16 -54.00
N SER A 850 -26.42 4.20 -53.36
CA SER A 850 -26.90 5.41 -54.05
C SER A 850 -26.03 6.64 -53.72
N HIS A 851 -25.78 7.50 -54.71
CA HIS A 851 -25.06 8.76 -54.53
C HIS A 851 -25.97 9.94 -54.07
N GLN A 852 -27.21 9.66 -53.67
CA GLN A 852 -28.17 10.65 -53.18
C GLN A 852 -28.50 10.40 -51.71
N LYS A 853 -28.58 11.45 -50.90
CA LYS A 853 -28.71 11.37 -49.43
C LYS A 853 -30.07 10.85 -48.93
N SER A 854 -31.06 10.65 -49.81
CA SER A 854 -32.41 10.20 -49.47
C SER A 854 -32.55 8.68 -49.41
N ASP A 855 -31.83 7.95 -50.26
CA ASP A 855 -32.19 6.56 -50.61
C ASP A 855 -31.27 5.57 -49.89
N VAL A 856 -31.38 5.52 -48.55
CA VAL A 856 -30.71 4.52 -47.70
C VAL A 856 -31.66 3.34 -47.49
N ILE A 857 -31.48 2.26 -48.25
CA ILE A 857 -32.35 1.09 -48.19
C ILE A 857 -31.93 0.18 -47.02
N GLU A 858 -32.85 -0.02 -46.08
CA GLU A 858 -32.68 -0.96 -44.96
C GLU A 858 -32.95 -2.40 -45.41
N LYS A 859 -31.97 -3.30 -45.27
CA LYS A 859 -32.08 -4.72 -45.64
C LYS A 859 -31.90 -5.63 -44.42
N ILE A 860 -32.59 -6.76 -44.42
CA ILE A 860 -32.42 -7.80 -43.40
C ILE A 860 -31.20 -8.67 -43.77
N ALA A 861 -30.42 -9.05 -42.76
CA ALA A 861 -29.21 -9.85 -42.91
C ALA A 861 -28.90 -10.65 -41.63
N PHE A 862 -27.87 -11.50 -41.70
CA PHE A 862 -27.32 -12.23 -40.55
C PHE A 862 -25.97 -11.66 -40.13
N PRO A 863 -25.49 -11.97 -38.90
CA PRO A 863 -24.15 -11.65 -38.44
C PRO A 863 -23.04 -12.56 -39.03
N HIS A 864 -23.41 -13.66 -39.69
CA HIS A 864 -22.55 -14.57 -40.48
C HIS A 864 -23.45 -15.61 -41.17
N ARG A 865 -23.01 -16.27 -42.26
CA ARG A 865 -23.86 -17.24 -43.00
C ARG A 865 -24.34 -18.41 -42.13
N SER A 866 -23.53 -18.93 -41.21
CA SER A 866 -23.95 -20.07 -40.38
C SER A 866 -25.12 -19.74 -39.44
N ALA A 867 -25.48 -18.46 -39.26
CA ALA A 867 -26.73 -18.09 -38.59
C ALA A 867 -27.96 -18.16 -39.52
N LYS A 868 -27.81 -18.03 -40.85
CA LYS A 868 -28.82 -18.44 -41.85
C LYS A 868 -29.02 -19.94 -41.73
N ASP A 869 -27.93 -20.69 -41.91
CA ASP A 869 -27.92 -22.15 -42.01
C ASP A 869 -28.58 -22.78 -40.75
N PHE A 870 -28.12 -22.36 -39.56
CA PHE A 870 -28.70 -22.74 -38.27
C PHE A 870 -30.21 -22.43 -38.13
N LEU A 871 -30.67 -21.25 -38.57
CA LEU A 871 -32.09 -20.86 -38.47
C LEU A 871 -32.97 -21.64 -39.45
N LEU A 872 -32.42 -22.10 -40.57
CA LEU A 872 -33.10 -22.99 -41.52
C LEU A 872 -33.18 -24.42 -40.95
N ASP A 873 -32.04 -24.99 -40.54
CA ASP A 873 -31.95 -26.36 -40.02
C ASP A 873 -32.86 -26.54 -38.80
N THR A 874 -32.84 -25.59 -37.85
CA THR A 874 -33.66 -25.60 -36.62
C THR A 874 -35.17 -25.63 -36.89
N LEU A 875 -35.62 -25.25 -38.10
CA LEU A 875 -37.04 -25.31 -38.50
C LEU A 875 -37.40 -26.58 -39.29
N THR A 876 -36.45 -27.17 -40.02
CA THR A 876 -36.69 -28.43 -40.75
C THR A 876 -36.82 -29.66 -39.83
N ALA A 877 -36.46 -29.52 -38.55
CA ALA A 877 -36.47 -30.58 -37.54
C ALA A 877 -37.62 -30.43 -36.50
N GLY A 878 -38.60 -29.55 -36.74
CA GLY A 878 -39.68 -29.19 -35.80
C GLY A 878 -41.09 -29.49 -36.29
#